data_AF-A0A2E0UAG8-F1
#
_entry.id   AF-A0A2E0UAG8-F1
#
_cell.length_a   1.000
_cell.length_b   1.000
_cell.length_c   1.000
_cell.angle_alpha   90.00
_cell.angle_beta   90.00
_cell.angle_gamma   90.00
#
_symmetry.space_group_name_H-M   'P 1'
#
loop_
_entity.id
_entity.type
_entity.pdbx_description
1 polymer ?
#
loop_
_entity_poly.entity_id
_entity_poly.type
_entity_poly.pdbx_seq_one_letter_code
_entity_poly.pdbx_strand_id
1 'polypeptide(L)'
;MKIEELLDGESRTRFQDRVLKDLDLLEELIESGRLCETHGEHLGVEQELQFIGSDNRVAWIGEEVQSELDDERYTEELARFNFEIVLPPTPFETGALSDIRSQLDGHLTTIRGHARRHGGKPVLCGIVPSVKLEDISEEALTPKPRYRSLHAARHWRKTRANYEYNFHGLDSLTLRESDALLDGVFTSLQLHIQIEPTTAANSYNWAQLIAAPCLAASCASPIFLQKRLWHETRIPLFEQTSDTRMLQFQEDAAFPPRAFLGNRWIEHIHDIWRHDISVYPPLLGLKEEEDSSDADGLPELSALQFFNGTVYRWNRLCYGAGKGSCHLRIESRYMPAGLTLIDEMANSALWFGLMSNADTLGEGLADDLSFDRVIENFRRAARDGMESQLIWRDGRAYSAGQLLEDILVPLAIVGLEKRGIENAEAWLQPILERARTGQTASRWQLSSYEALIANHSPEVASKRLTKAIADFSETGEPVHSWPIYGRRELYSPAEIAPKETTPTPLRGTDSLSLARHRLDWEERDALPVRLDSNVLFWLDRARLSDAKKDELVVADLFRTGELTEARQRGGARLQAFDRSVYLNRRFAIRKSENPGPLMVVTVGVHGNELNGVASIDKWLDRLEPRCGTVAILFGNIKAMAHGKRYIDRDMNRVFTEEGLASDTQEAKEANELLECMSELKASYGHEACWHLDLHGTSAHAPPYLSAMKDISTFPLLKTLPVPSVTNFESMFTGTLVERAIEKGWKSITYEAGCFHAPISVENGISLLSLIADDLGLVSLTDSDRERLSDSLSAQSPTISTYEFCHRHEISPTDEFVMRPGFVSFQQVHENEILADNTNGTVRAPVSGRLLMPLYQKQGDDGFFIVTERQIGEKTDSKMETATA
;
A
#
# COMPACT_ATOMS: atom_id res chain seq x y z
N MET A 1 -22.12 32.44 0.42
CA MET A 1 -23.03 31.33 0.03
C MET A 1 -23.68 30.71 1.26
N LYS A 2 -25.01 30.55 1.27
CA LYS A 2 -25.72 29.81 2.31
C LYS A 2 -25.80 28.31 1.95
N ILE A 3 -25.24 27.46 2.81
CA ILE A 3 -25.20 26.01 2.60
C ILE A 3 -26.50 25.37 3.10
N GLU A 4 -27.01 24.40 2.34
CA GLU A 4 -28.14 23.54 2.68
C GLU A 4 -27.66 22.13 2.97
N GLU A 5 -28.11 21.56 4.09
CA GLU A 5 -27.93 20.13 4.36
C GLU A 5 -29.04 19.37 3.63
N LEU A 6 -28.66 18.45 2.75
CA LEU A 6 -29.60 17.70 1.92
C LEU A 6 -30.20 16.51 2.68
N LEU A 7 -30.95 16.82 3.75
CA LEU A 7 -31.48 15.84 4.70
C LEU A 7 -32.75 15.13 4.21
N ASP A 8 -33.50 15.75 3.29
CA ASP A 8 -34.72 15.21 2.71
C ASP A 8 -34.61 14.99 1.19
N GLY A 9 -35.50 14.16 0.64
CA GLY A 9 -35.49 13.81 -0.77
C GLY A 9 -35.84 14.97 -1.72
N GLU A 10 -36.64 15.93 -1.27
CA GLU A 10 -37.10 17.05 -2.09
C GLU A 10 -35.97 18.06 -2.32
N SER A 11 -35.26 18.42 -1.25
CA SER A 11 -34.09 19.30 -1.27
C SER A 11 -32.96 18.69 -2.10
N ARG A 12 -32.76 17.37 -2.01
CA ARG A 12 -31.78 16.66 -2.86
C ARG A 12 -32.15 16.71 -4.34
N THR A 13 -33.40 16.40 -4.70
CA THR A 13 -33.86 16.45 -6.09
C THR A 13 -33.73 17.86 -6.66
N ARG A 14 -34.18 18.88 -5.92
CA ARG A 14 -34.05 20.29 -6.33
C ARG A 14 -32.60 20.70 -6.60
N PHE A 15 -31.64 20.28 -5.78
CA PHE A 15 -30.23 20.56 -6.04
C PHE A 15 -29.69 19.80 -7.26
N GLN A 16 -30.10 18.54 -7.46
CA GLN A 16 -29.72 17.75 -8.64
C GLN A 16 -30.25 18.38 -9.93
N ASP A 17 -31.50 18.84 -9.95
CA ASP A 17 -32.09 19.53 -11.11
C ASP A 17 -31.31 20.80 -11.49
N ARG A 18 -30.81 21.54 -10.49
CA ARG A 18 -29.94 22.70 -10.72
C ARG A 18 -28.59 22.31 -11.30
N VAL A 19 -27.97 21.25 -10.78
CA VAL A 19 -26.69 20.75 -11.32
C VAL A 19 -26.84 20.32 -12.78
N LEU A 20 -27.97 19.69 -13.13
CA LEU A 20 -28.27 19.31 -14.51
C LEU A 20 -28.49 20.53 -15.41
N LYS A 21 -29.24 21.54 -14.94
CA LYS A 21 -29.42 22.81 -15.68
C LYS A 21 -28.08 23.51 -15.96
N ASP A 22 -27.19 23.56 -14.96
CA ASP A 22 -25.85 24.13 -15.13
C ASP A 22 -24.99 23.31 -16.11
N LEU A 23 -25.13 21.98 -16.11
CA LEU A 23 -24.47 21.12 -17.09
C LEU A 23 -24.98 21.39 -18.51
N ASP A 24 -26.30 21.50 -18.72
CA ASP A 24 -26.89 21.82 -20.01
C ASP A 24 -26.35 23.15 -20.54
N LEU A 25 -26.28 24.18 -19.68
CA LEU A 25 -25.70 25.48 -20.03
C LEU A 25 -24.21 25.39 -20.39
N LEU A 26 -23.44 24.57 -19.68
CA LEU A 26 -22.04 24.34 -20.00
C LEU A 26 -21.86 23.67 -21.36
N GLU A 27 -22.69 22.67 -21.67
CA GLU A 27 -22.69 21.99 -22.96
C GLU A 27 -23.03 22.97 -24.10
N GLU A 28 -24.03 23.85 -23.91
CA GLU A 28 -24.32 24.94 -24.85
C GLU A 28 -23.15 25.90 -25.05
N LEU A 29 -22.41 26.25 -23.99
CA LEU A 29 -21.22 27.11 -24.08
C LEU A 29 -20.07 26.44 -24.85
N ILE A 30 -19.89 25.13 -24.67
CA ILE A 30 -18.91 24.32 -25.42
C ILE A 30 -19.31 24.30 -26.90
N GLU A 31 -20.56 23.94 -27.22
CA GLU A 31 -21.04 23.79 -28.60
C GLU A 31 -21.08 25.11 -29.38
N SER A 32 -21.42 26.20 -28.70
CA SER A 32 -21.47 27.55 -29.30
C SER A 32 -20.09 28.19 -29.47
N GLY A 33 -19.01 27.56 -28.98
CA GLY A 33 -17.66 28.11 -29.01
C GLY A 33 -17.53 29.38 -28.16
N ARG A 34 -18.35 29.52 -27.12
CA ARG A 34 -18.33 30.69 -26.21
C ARG A 34 -17.31 30.55 -25.08
N LEU A 35 -16.79 29.34 -24.84
CA LEU A 35 -15.63 29.08 -23.97
C LEU A 35 -14.30 29.55 -24.58
N CYS A 36 -14.26 30.65 -25.32
CA CYS A 36 -13.03 31.13 -25.91
C CYS A 36 -12.50 32.31 -25.10
N GLU A 37 -11.29 32.15 -24.56
CA GLU A 37 -10.61 33.26 -23.90
C GLU A 37 -9.89 34.14 -24.93
N THR A 38 -9.97 35.45 -24.73
CA THR A 38 -9.34 36.48 -25.57
C THR A 38 -7.94 36.89 -25.08
N HIS A 39 -7.39 36.25 -24.04
CA HIS A 39 -6.26 36.78 -23.27
C HIS A 39 -5.07 35.82 -23.03
N GLY A 40 -5.07 34.62 -23.61
CA GLY A 40 -3.94 33.68 -23.54
C GLY A 40 -3.91 32.83 -22.28
N GLU A 41 -3.20 31.70 -22.29
CA GLU A 41 -3.22 30.73 -21.19
C GLU A 41 -2.64 31.29 -19.88
N HIS A 42 -3.33 31.00 -18.77
CA HIS A 42 -2.89 31.35 -17.43
C HIS A 42 -2.57 30.12 -16.58
N LEU A 43 -1.66 30.30 -15.63
CA LEU A 43 -1.31 29.39 -14.56
C LEU A 43 -1.98 29.83 -13.25
N GLY A 44 -2.38 28.86 -12.43
CA GLY A 44 -2.79 29.08 -11.04
C GLY A 44 -2.01 28.16 -10.11
N VAL A 45 -1.79 28.62 -8.88
CA VAL A 45 -1.11 27.85 -7.84
C VAL A 45 -1.82 28.07 -6.51
N GLU A 46 -2.17 26.96 -5.87
CA GLU A 46 -2.66 26.93 -4.49
C GLU A 46 -1.62 26.19 -3.64
N GLN A 47 -1.15 26.85 -2.58
CA GLN A 47 -0.15 26.31 -1.66
C GLN A 47 -0.78 26.11 -0.29
N GLU A 48 -0.91 24.85 0.12
CA GLU A 48 -1.25 24.53 1.49
C GLU A 48 0.01 24.36 2.37
N LEU A 49 -0.11 24.68 3.65
CA LEU A 49 0.95 24.52 4.65
C LEU A 49 0.37 24.15 6.00
N GLN A 50 1.23 23.67 6.90
CA GLN A 50 0.86 23.34 8.27
C GLN A 50 1.60 24.22 9.27
N PHE A 51 0.96 24.55 10.38
CA PHE A 51 1.63 25.22 11.51
C PHE A 51 2.17 24.19 12.50
N ILE A 52 3.41 24.41 12.96
CA ILE A 52 3.99 23.67 14.09
C ILE A 52 4.29 24.59 15.26
N GLY A 53 4.16 24.06 16.48
CA GLY A 53 4.47 24.75 17.72
C GLY A 53 5.93 24.57 18.15
N SER A 54 6.27 25.18 19.29
CA SER A 54 7.62 25.08 19.89
C SER A 54 8.04 23.65 20.28
N ASP A 55 7.09 22.75 20.48
CA ASP A 55 7.30 21.33 20.75
C ASP A 55 7.44 20.48 19.47
N ASN A 56 7.42 21.13 18.30
CA ASN A 56 7.45 20.53 16.96
C ASN A 56 6.27 19.57 16.71
N ARG A 57 5.13 19.81 17.34
CA ARG A 57 3.83 19.22 16.99
C ARG A 57 3.03 20.22 16.17
N VAL A 58 1.93 19.79 15.56
CA VAL A 58 1.03 20.71 14.87
C VAL A 58 0.45 21.74 15.85
N ALA A 59 0.22 22.96 15.40
CA ALA A 59 -0.29 24.06 16.22
C ALA A 59 -1.59 24.61 15.62
N TRP A 60 -2.65 24.66 16.43
CA TRP A 60 -3.98 25.13 16.02
C TRP A 60 -4.04 26.66 16.08
N ILE A 61 -3.30 27.32 15.18
CA ILE A 61 -3.16 28.79 15.14
C ILE A 61 -3.65 29.41 13.82
N GLY A 62 -4.29 28.62 12.94
CA GLY A 62 -4.68 29.07 11.61
C GLY A 62 -5.69 30.23 11.63
N GLU A 63 -6.65 30.19 12.56
CA GLU A 63 -7.64 31.27 12.75
C GLU A 63 -6.97 32.57 13.21
N GLU A 64 -6.07 32.47 14.20
CA GLU A 64 -5.35 33.59 14.77
C GLU A 64 -4.46 34.25 13.70
N VAL A 65 -3.76 33.45 12.90
CA VAL A 65 -2.95 33.95 11.77
C VAL A 65 -3.84 34.57 10.69
N GLN A 66 -4.95 33.93 10.29
CA GLN A 66 -5.90 34.49 9.32
C GLN A 66 -6.45 35.84 9.77
N SER A 67 -6.79 35.99 11.06
CA SER A 67 -7.40 37.21 11.60
C SER A 67 -6.49 38.44 11.52
N GLU A 68 -5.17 38.23 11.38
CA GLU A 68 -4.19 39.31 11.21
C GLU A 68 -3.86 39.60 9.73
N LEU A 69 -4.36 38.78 8.81
CA LEU A 69 -4.14 38.88 7.38
C LEU A 69 -5.40 39.41 6.69
N ASP A 70 -5.40 40.70 6.36
CA ASP A 70 -6.49 41.34 5.59
C ASP A 70 -6.26 41.17 4.08
N ASP A 71 -6.31 39.93 3.60
CA ASP A 71 -6.02 39.57 2.21
C ASP A 71 -6.77 38.29 1.81
N GLU A 72 -7.60 38.39 0.77
CA GLU A 72 -8.48 37.33 0.28
C GLU A 72 -7.72 36.13 -0.31
N ARG A 73 -6.41 36.27 -0.55
CA ARG A 73 -5.53 35.18 -1.01
C ARG A 73 -5.24 34.14 0.06
N TYR A 74 -5.53 34.44 1.32
CA TYR A 74 -5.36 33.48 2.41
C TYR A 74 -6.70 32.88 2.82
N THR A 75 -6.74 31.56 2.94
CA THR A 75 -7.90 30.86 3.50
C THR A 75 -7.46 29.82 4.53
N GLU A 76 -8.28 29.69 5.55
CA GLU A 76 -8.21 28.56 6.47
C GLU A 76 -8.72 27.29 5.79
N GLU A 77 -8.16 26.17 6.19
CA GLU A 77 -8.50 24.84 5.69
C GLU A 77 -9.35 24.04 6.70
N LEU A 78 -9.66 22.78 6.38
CA LEU A 78 -10.51 21.92 7.21
C LEU A 78 -10.03 21.81 8.67
N ALA A 79 -8.72 21.67 8.87
CA ALA A 79 -8.09 21.60 10.19
C ALA A 79 -7.47 22.94 10.59
N ARG A 80 -7.57 23.29 11.88
CA ARG A 80 -7.08 24.55 12.47
C ARG A 80 -5.56 24.76 12.37
N PHE A 81 -4.82 23.71 12.03
CA PHE A 81 -3.38 23.76 11.81
C PHE A 81 -2.98 23.80 10.33
N ASN A 82 -3.94 23.74 9.40
CA ASN A 82 -3.71 23.91 7.97
C ASN A 82 -4.04 25.33 7.53
N PHE A 83 -3.35 25.80 6.50
CA PHE A 83 -3.51 27.12 5.93
C PHE A 83 -3.24 27.08 4.43
N GLU A 84 -3.91 27.92 3.65
CA GLU A 84 -3.77 27.93 2.20
C GLU A 84 -3.49 29.34 1.66
N ILE A 85 -2.63 29.40 0.66
CA ILE A 85 -2.33 30.58 -0.15
C ILE A 85 -2.83 30.31 -1.57
N VAL A 86 -3.75 31.13 -2.05
CA VAL A 86 -4.24 31.11 -3.44
C VAL A 86 -3.60 32.27 -4.19
N LEU A 87 -2.72 31.95 -5.14
CA LEU A 87 -2.08 32.98 -5.96
C LEU A 87 -3.04 33.51 -7.04
N PRO A 88 -2.91 34.79 -7.42
CA PRO A 88 -3.62 35.31 -8.58
C PRO A 88 -3.18 34.57 -9.86
N PRO A 89 -4.08 34.45 -10.87
CA PRO A 89 -3.72 33.87 -12.16
C PRO A 89 -2.52 34.59 -12.78
N THR A 90 -1.52 33.82 -13.21
CA THR A 90 -0.28 34.31 -13.80
C THR A 90 -0.24 33.94 -15.28
N PRO A 91 -0.07 34.88 -16.22
CA PRO A 91 0.06 34.57 -17.65
C PRO A 91 1.19 33.56 -17.90
N PHE A 92 0.96 32.55 -18.73
CA PHE A 92 1.96 31.52 -19.02
C PHE A 92 2.95 31.96 -20.12
N GLU A 93 3.78 32.94 -19.75
CA GLU A 93 4.78 33.54 -20.64
C GLU A 93 6.13 33.75 -19.93
N THR A 94 7.04 34.49 -20.56
CA THR A 94 8.37 34.80 -20.03
C THR A 94 8.28 35.37 -18.61
N GLY A 95 8.95 34.74 -17.65
CA GLY A 95 8.97 35.19 -16.25
C GLY A 95 7.95 34.53 -15.33
N ALA A 96 6.94 33.82 -15.85
CA ALA A 96 5.84 33.28 -15.05
C ALA A 96 6.28 32.44 -13.83
N LEU A 97 7.24 31.52 -14.01
CA LEU A 97 7.76 30.70 -12.90
C LEU A 97 8.53 31.52 -11.86
N SER A 98 9.22 32.59 -12.29
CA SER A 98 9.93 33.49 -11.36
C SER A 98 8.94 34.32 -10.55
N ASP A 99 7.86 34.78 -11.17
CA ASP A 99 6.81 35.56 -10.52
C ASP A 99 6.04 34.70 -9.51
N ILE A 100 5.68 33.47 -9.88
CA ILE A 100 5.07 32.51 -8.94
C ILE A 100 5.99 32.27 -7.75
N ARG A 101 7.28 31.97 -8.00
CA ARG A 101 8.26 31.75 -6.94
C ARG A 101 8.37 32.97 -6.02
N SER A 102 8.47 34.18 -6.58
CA SER A 102 8.59 35.41 -5.80
C SER A 102 7.35 35.69 -4.96
N GLN A 103 6.16 35.38 -5.48
CA GLN A 103 4.91 35.53 -4.74
C GLN A 103 4.85 34.54 -3.58
N LEU A 104 5.11 33.25 -3.82
CA LEU A 104 5.13 32.24 -2.76
C LEU A 104 6.14 32.58 -1.66
N ASP A 105 7.36 32.99 -2.01
CA ASP A 105 8.38 33.39 -1.04
C ASP A 105 7.92 34.58 -0.17
N GLY A 106 7.30 35.59 -0.79
CA GLY A 106 6.73 36.74 -0.11
C GLY A 106 5.58 36.37 0.85
N HIS A 107 4.66 35.52 0.40
CA HIS A 107 3.55 35.04 1.21
C HIS A 107 4.02 34.17 2.39
N LEU A 108 4.93 33.22 2.14
CA LEU A 108 5.52 32.38 3.19
C LEU A 108 6.30 33.21 4.22
N THR A 109 7.02 34.24 3.78
CA THR A 109 7.71 35.18 4.68
C THR A 109 6.73 35.96 5.55
N THR A 110 5.62 36.43 4.95
CA THR A 110 4.55 37.13 5.67
C THR A 110 3.92 36.23 6.73
N ILE A 111 3.45 35.04 6.34
CA ILE A 111 2.83 34.06 7.24
C ILE A 111 3.80 33.67 8.37
N ARG A 112 5.08 33.45 8.06
CA ARG A 112 6.11 33.17 9.08
C ARG A 112 6.22 34.27 10.12
N GLY A 113 6.07 35.54 9.72
CA GLY A 113 6.06 36.69 10.63
C GLY A 113 4.87 36.68 11.59
N HIS A 114 3.68 36.35 11.10
CA HIS A 114 2.45 36.27 11.89
C HIS A 114 2.41 35.03 12.80
N ALA A 115 2.72 33.85 12.26
CA ALA A 115 2.74 32.59 13.03
C ALA A 115 3.67 32.66 14.24
N ARG A 116 4.82 33.33 14.12
CA ARG A 116 5.78 33.53 15.23
C ARG A 116 5.17 34.28 16.41
N ARG A 117 4.22 35.19 16.19
CA ARG A 117 3.53 35.94 17.27
C ARG A 117 2.62 35.04 18.09
N HIS A 118 2.12 33.98 17.47
CA HIS A 118 1.26 32.95 18.08
C HIS A 118 2.05 31.71 18.53
N GLY A 119 3.38 31.81 18.62
CA GLY A 119 4.23 30.72 19.11
C GLY A 119 4.40 29.55 18.13
N GLY A 120 4.04 29.73 16.85
CA GLY A 120 4.16 28.72 15.82
C GLY A 120 5.05 29.11 14.64
N LYS A 121 5.21 28.17 13.71
CA LYS A 121 5.94 28.34 12.45
C LYS A 121 5.23 27.59 11.31
N PRO A 122 5.13 28.16 10.10
CA PRO A 122 4.64 27.41 8.95
C PRO A 122 5.69 26.40 8.48
N VAL A 123 5.24 25.23 8.03
CA VAL A 123 6.04 24.17 7.44
C VAL A 123 5.33 23.66 6.20
N LEU A 124 6.10 23.50 5.12
CA LEU A 124 5.65 22.84 3.90
C LEU A 124 5.94 21.36 4.02
N CYS A 125 4.89 20.55 4.13
CA CYS A 125 5.02 19.10 4.25
C CYS A 125 3.66 18.46 4.02
N GLY A 126 3.59 17.46 3.12
CA GLY A 126 2.32 16.79 2.84
C GLY A 126 1.65 16.18 4.07
N ILE A 127 2.41 15.57 4.99
CA ILE A 127 1.95 15.18 6.34
C ILE A 127 3.08 15.45 7.32
N VAL A 128 2.86 16.32 8.31
CA VAL A 128 3.82 16.55 9.39
C VAL A 128 4.08 15.24 10.19
N PRO A 129 5.33 14.73 10.27
CA PRO A 129 5.64 13.43 10.86
C PRO A 129 5.28 13.25 12.35
N SER A 130 5.16 14.36 13.07
CA SER A 130 4.88 14.45 14.51
C SER A 130 3.41 14.49 14.89
N VAL A 131 2.51 14.48 13.91
CA VAL A 131 1.07 14.43 14.16
C VAL A 131 0.69 13.17 14.94
N LYS A 132 -0.21 13.31 15.92
CA LYS A 132 -0.83 12.21 16.66
C LYS A 132 -2.36 12.31 16.58
N LEU A 133 -3.01 11.24 17.01
CA LEU A 133 -4.47 11.16 17.13
C LEU A 133 -5.08 12.29 17.97
N GLU A 134 -4.42 12.74 19.03
CA GLU A 134 -4.89 13.84 19.88
C GLU A 134 -4.89 15.20 19.16
N ASP A 135 -4.05 15.36 18.12
CA ASP A 135 -3.95 16.61 17.38
C ASP A 135 -5.05 16.76 16.31
N ILE A 136 -5.76 15.66 16.02
CA ILE A 136 -6.78 15.57 14.97
C ILE A 136 -8.14 15.22 15.56
N SER A 137 -8.43 15.61 16.80
CA SER A 137 -9.77 15.47 17.38
C SER A 137 -10.80 16.39 16.68
N GLU A 138 -12.08 16.26 17.01
CA GLU A 138 -13.12 17.20 16.55
C GLU A 138 -12.79 18.67 16.91
N GLU A 139 -12.05 18.93 17.99
CA GLU A 139 -11.61 20.28 18.38
C GLU A 139 -10.58 20.88 17.40
N ALA A 140 -9.94 20.04 16.58
CA ALA A 140 -9.04 20.46 15.52
C ALA A 140 -9.79 20.96 14.26
N LEU A 141 -11.12 20.79 14.19
CA LEU A 141 -11.94 21.27 13.08
C LEU A 141 -12.03 22.80 13.09
N THR A 142 -11.74 23.43 11.96
CA THR A 142 -11.91 24.88 11.79
C THR A 142 -13.38 25.27 12.01
N PRO A 143 -13.72 26.23 12.88
CA PRO A 143 -15.09 26.50 13.33
C PRO A 143 -15.94 27.28 12.31
N LYS A 144 -15.89 26.91 11.04
CA LYS A 144 -16.75 27.44 9.97
C LYS A 144 -17.98 26.54 9.75
N PRO A 145 -19.17 27.12 9.51
CA PRO A 145 -20.39 26.34 9.23
C PRO A 145 -20.22 25.30 8.11
N ARG A 146 -19.48 25.66 7.05
CA ARG A 146 -19.22 24.76 5.91
C ARG A 146 -18.53 23.46 6.32
N TYR A 147 -17.53 23.56 7.17
CA TYR A 147 -16.71 22.43 7.60
C TYR A 147 -17.46 21.54 8.57
N ARG A 148 -18.26 22.13 9.47
CA ARG A 148 -19.16 21.38 10.35
C ARG A 148 -20.19 20.57 9.57
N SER A 149 -20.88 21.18 8.60
CA SER A 149 -21.86 20.47 7.77
C SER A 149 -21.22 19.39 6.90
N LEU A 150 -20.02 19.64 6.34
CA LEU A 150 -19.30 18.63 5.58
C LEU A 150 -18.85 17.44 6.45
N HIS A 151 -18.26 17.71 7.61
CA HIS A 151 -17.83 16.70 8.58
C HIS A 151 -19.04 15.85 9.03
N ALA A 152 -20.15 16.51 9.40
CA ALA A 152 -21.39 15.84 9.79
C ALA A 152 -21.98 14.97 8.67
N ALA A 153 -22.03 15.47 7.44
CA ALA A 153 -22.56 14.73 6.29
C ALA A 153 -21.74 13.46 5.98
N ARG A 154 -20.41 13.52 6.10
CA ARG A 154 -19.52 12.37 5.93
C ARG A 154 -19.70 11.38 7.08
N HIS A 155 -19.64 11.85 8.31
CA HIS A 155 -19.77 11.03 9.52
C HIS A 155 -21.12 10.29 9.58
N TRP A 156 -22.22 10.96 9.22
CA TRP A 156 -23.56 10.33 9.18
C TRP A 156 -23.65 9.16 8.18
N ARG A 157 -22.95 9.24 7.04
CA ARG A 157 -22.92 8.15 6.05
C ARG A 157 -22.04 6.97 6.50
N LYS A 158 -21.03 7.20 7.34
CA LYS A 158 -20.04 6.21 7.78
C LYS A 158 -20.39 5.45 9.06
N THR A 159 -21.02 6.13 10.02
CA THR A 159 -21.45 5.54 11.32
C THR A 159 -22.42 4.36 11.21
N ARG A 160 -23.03 4.13 10.03
CA ARG A 160 -23.86 2.95 9.76
C ARG A 160 -23.06 1.72 9.32
N ALA A 161 -21.74 1.82 9.17
CA ALA A 161 -20.91 0.84 8.48
C ALA A 161 -19.68 0.33 9.26
N ASN A 162 -19.40 0.76 10.50
CA ASN A 162 -18.21 0.34 11.28
C ASN A 162 -16.90 0.45 10.46
N TYR A 163 -16.64 1.63 9.91
CA TYR A 163 -15.55 1.82 8.95
C TYR A 163 -14.16 1.57 9.60
N GLU A 164 -13.33 0.79 8.91
CA GLU A 164 -11.94 0.54 9.30
C GLU A 164 -11.02 1.06 8.20
N TYR A 165 -10.08 1.92 8.57
CA TYR A 165 -9.07 2.48 7.69
C TYR A 165 -7.79 1.67 7.81
N ASN A 166 -7.28 1.20 6.68
CA ASN A 166 -6.14 0.30 6.63
C ASN A 166 -5.04 0.90 5.74
N PHE A 167 -3.93 1.26 6.37
CA PHE A 167 -2.76 1.80 5.69
C PHE A 167 -1.57 0.86 5.88
N HIS A 168 -0.85 0.62 4.79
CA HIS A 168 0.27 -0.32 4.76
C HIS A 168 1.53 0.38 4.24
N GLY A 169 2.69 -0.15 4.57
CA GLY A 169 4.00 0.27 4.08
C GLY A 169 5.07 -0.58 4.76
N LEU A 170 6.17 0.04 5.22
CA LEU A 170 7.14 -0.65 6.07
C LEU A 170 6.55 -1.02 7.44
N ASP A 171 5.63 -0.19 7.93
CA ASP A 171 4.75 -0.46 9.05
C ASP A 171 3.31 -0.59 8.56
N SER A 172 2.42 -1.11 9.41
CA SER A 172 0.97 -1.10 9.16
C SER A 172 0.27 -0.24 10.20
N LEU A 173 -0.80 0.42 9.77
CA LEU A 173 -1.65 1.27 10.60
C LEU A 173 -3.11 0.97 10.28
N THR A 174 -3.80 0.38 11.25
CA THR A 174 -5.26 0.20 11.21
C THR A 174 -5.89 1.18 12.18
N LEU A 175 -6.82 2.00 11.69
CA LEU A 175 -7.62 2.91 12.49
C LEU A 175 -9.08 2.49 12.39
N ARG A 176 -9.76 2.38 13.51
CA ARG A 176 -11.22 2.26 13.54
C ARG A 176 -11.80 3.63 13.78
N GLU A 177 -13.01 3.86 13.26
CA GLU A 177 -13.67 5.14 13.37
C GLU A 177 -13.70 5.64 14.83
N SER A 178 -12.94 6.71 15.05
CA SER A 178 -13.00 7.64 16.18
C SER A 178 -13.35 9.01 15.61
N ASP A 179 -13.74 9.98 16.45
CA ASP A 179 -14.04 11.38 16.09
C ASP A 179 -12.79 12.17 15.60
N ALA A 180 -11.97 11.55 14.74
CA ALA A 180 -10.69 12.04 14.27
C ALA A 180 -10.80 12.61 12.85
N LEU A 181 -10.31 13.84 12.67
CA LEU A 181 -10.26 14.64 11.44
C LEU A 181 -9.14 14.14 10.49
N LEU A 182 -9.22 12.87 10.08
CA LEU A 182 -8.23 12.20 9.24
C LEU A 182 -8.13 12.76 7.81
N ASP A 183 -9.12 13.51 7.36
CA ASP A 183 -9.18 14.21 6.08
C ASP A 183 -8.59 15.64 6.15
N GLY A 184 -8.23 16.13 7.33
CA GLY A 184 -7.62 17.44 7.54
C GLY A 184 -6.13 17.41 7.91
N VAL A 185 -5.49 16.24 7.95
CA VAL A 185 -4.10 16.09 8.42
C VAL A 185 -3.05 16.37 7.34
N PHE A 186 -3.45 16.54 6.08
CA PHE A 186 -2.53 16.67 4.98
C PHE A 186 -2.64 17.97 4.21
N THR A 187 -1.58 18.30 3.46
CA THR A 187 -1.49 19.48 2.61
C THR A 187 -0.96 19.14 1.20
N SER A 188 -1.19 20.04 0.25
CA SER A 188 -0.93 19.88 -1.17
C SER A 188 -0.36 21.14 -1.81
N LEU A 189 0.32 20.94 -2.93
CA LEU A 189 0.61 21.98 -3.91
C LEU A 189 -0.32 21.71 -5.09
N GLN A 190 -1.30 22.58 -5.31
CA GLN A 190 -2.25 22.42 -6.39
C GLN A 190 -1.86 23.33 -7.56
N LEU A 191 -1.82 22.74 -8.76
CA LEU A 191 -1.38 23.43 -9.97
C LEU A 191 -2.51 23.49 -10.96
N HIS A 192 -2.76 24.69 -11.49
CA HIS A 192 -3.82 24.94 -12.44
C HIS A 192 -3.21 25.39 -13.75
N ILE A 193 -3.68 24.79 -14.84
CA ILE A 193 -3.38 25.29 -16.19
C ILE A 193 -4.69 25.44 -16.94
N GLN A 194 -4.86 26.60 -17.56
CA GLN A 194 -5.95 26.81 -18.49
C GLN A 194 -5.74 25.98 -19.77
N ILE A 195 -6.81 25.45 -20.33
CA ILE A 195 -6.74 24.56 -21.50
C ILE A 195 -7.62 25.07 -22.63
N GLU A 196 -7.21 24.78 -23.86
CA GLU A 196 -8.00 25.04 -25.06
C GLU A 196 -9.24 24.11 -25.11
N PRO A 197 -10.47 24.65 -25.18
CA PRO A 197 -11.68 23.85 -25.20
C PRO A 197 -11.71 22.80 -26.33
N THR A 198 -11.18 23.13 -27.51
CA THR A 198 -11.25 22.23 -28.68
C THR A 198 -10.42 20.97 -28.51
N THR A 199 -9.36 21.01 -27.69
CA THR A 199 -8.47 19.87 -27.41
C THR A 199 -8.53 19.45 -25.94
N ALA A 200 -9.54 19.89 -25.20
CA ALA A 200 -9.60 19.73 -23.75
C ALA A 200 -9.57 18.25 -23.31
N ALA A 201 -10.21 17.35 -24.06
CA ALA A 201 -10.19 15.91 -23.80
C ALA A 201 -8.77 15.33 -23.90
N ASN A 202 -8.01 15.71 -24.93
CA ASN A 202 -6.60 15.32 -25.09
C ASN A 202 -5.77 15.83 -23.90
N SER A 203 -5.93 17.11 -23.55
CA SER A 203 -5.21 17.70 -22.42
C SER A 203 -5.51 16.99 -21.10
N TYR A 204 -6.78 16.63 -20.88
CA TYR A 204 -7.19 15.88 -19.69
C TYR A 204 -6.60 14.47 -19.67
N ASN A 205 -6.71 13.72 -20.77
CA ASN A 205 -6.12 12.38 -20.89
C ASN A 205 -4.59 12.43 -20.67
N TRP A 206 -3.90 13.40 -21.27
CA TRP A 206 -2.47 13.61 -21.02
C TRP A 206 -2.16 13.84 -19.54
N ALA A 207 -2.94 14.68 -18.86
CA ALA A 207 -2.80 14.94 -17.42
C ALA A 207 -2.96 13.66 -16.58
N GLN A 208 -3.81 12.71 -17.00
CA GLN A 208 -3.94 11.41 -16.35
C GLN A 208 -2.70 10.55 -16.52
N LEU A 209 -2.18 10.45 -17.75
CA LEU A 209 -1.01 9.63 -18.06
C LEU A 209 0.24 10.09 -17.28
N ILE A 210 0.49 11.40 -17.25
CA ILE A 210 1.67 11.97 -16.58
C ILE A 210 1.54 12.01 -15.06
N ALA A 211 0.37 11.70 -14.49
CA ALA A 211 0.14 11.80 -13.05
C ALA A 211 1.09 10.92 -12.23
N ALA A 212 1.34 9.69 -12.68
CA ALA A 212 2.21 8.74 -11.99
C ALA A 212 3.68 9.23 -11.89
N PRO A 213 4.38 9.57 -13.00
CA PRO A 213 5.76 10.05 -12.90
C PRO A 213 5.88 11.39 -12.15
N CYS A 214 4.92 12.31 -12.32
CA CYS A 214 4.90 13.57 -11.56
C CYS A 214 4.70 13.33 -10.05
N LEU A 215 3.84 12.39 -9.68
CA LEU A 215 3.66 11.98 -8.28
C LEU A 215 4.94 11.33 -7.72
N ALA A 216 5.56 10.41 -8.46
CA ALA A 216 6.81 9.76 -8.04
C ALA A 216 7.94 10.76 -7.75
N ALA A 217 8.03 11.82 -8.56
CA ALA A 217 9.00 12.91 -8.36
C ALA A 217 8.74 13.76 -7.10
N SER A 218 7.47 13.90 -6.72
CA SER A 218 7.02 14.84 -5.70
C SER A 218 6.70 14.23 -4.33
N CYS A 219 6.63 12.89 -4.20
CA CYS A 219 6.31 12.18 -2.95
C CYS A 219 7.01 12.77 -1.72
N ALA A 220 6.23 13.12 -0.68
CA ALA A 220 6.72 13.80 0.51
C ALA A 220 5.95 13.45 1.81
N SER A 221 5.13 12.39 1.83
CA SER A 221 4.33 12.03 3.03
C SER A 221 4.46 10.56 3.47
N PRO A 222 5.67 10.08 3.84
CA PRO A 222 5.88 8.68 4.23
C PRO A 222 5.60 8.34 5.70
N ILE A 223 5.53 9.34 6.58
CA ILE A 223 5.35 9.12 8.02
C ILE A 223 3.99 9.66 8.45
N PHE A 224 3.13 8.79 8.98
CA PHE A 224 1.83 9.18 9.54
C PHE A 224 1.58 8.43 10.84
N LEU A 225 1.19 9.15 11.90
CA LEU A 225 1.05 8.61 13.26
C LEU A 225 2.25 7.77 13.71
N GLN A 226 3.46 8.23 13.38
CA GLN A 226 4.74 7.58 13.69
C GLN A 226 4.96 6.22 12.99
N LYS A 227 4.19 5.94 11.93
CA LYS A 227 4.32 4.73 11.11
C LYS A 227 4.89 5.09 9.74
N ARG A 228 5.82 4.25 9.25
CA ARG A 228 6.41 4.33 7.92
C ARG A 228 5.47 3.65 6.92
N LEU A 229 4.73 4.44 6.15
CA LEU A 229 3.68 3.99 5.23
C LEU A 229 4.15 4.17 3.77
N TRP A 230 3.22 4.44 2.83
CA TRP A 230 3.54 4.69 1.42
C TRP A 230 4.41 5.93 1.26
N HIS A 231 5.22 5.99 0.21
CA HIS A 231 6.02 7.16 -0.10
C HIS A 231 5.18 8.45 -0.19
N GLU A 232 3.92 8.32 -0.65
CA GLU A 232 2.88 9.34 -0.58
C GLU A 232 1.59 8.78 0.06
N THR A 233 1.54 8.79 1.39
CA THR A 233 0.41 8.25 2.17
C THR A 233 -0.89 9.03 1.99
N ARG A 234 -0.84 10.29 1.56
CA ARG A 234 -2.04 11.11 1.32
C ARG A 234 -2.99 10.48 0.30
N ILE A 235 -2.47 9.75 -0.69
CA ILE A 235 -3.30 9.10 -1.71
C ILE A 235 -4.25 8.07 -1.08
N PRO A 236 -3.77 6.96 -0.45
CA PRO A 236 -4.68 6.00 0.18
C PRO A 236 -5.42 6.59 1.38
N LEU A 237 -4.82 7.55 2.10
CA LEU A 237 -5.49 8.23 3.22
C LEU A 237 -6.75 8.96 2.74
N PHE A 238 -6.66 9.79 1.71
CA PHE A 238 -7.80 10.54 1.22
C PHE A 238 -8.80 9.69 0.45
N GLU A 239 -8.35 8.67 -0.30
CA GLU A 239 -9.23 7.69 -0.94
C GLU A 239 -10.16 7.03 0.09
N GLN A 240 -9.63 6.60 1.24
CA GLN A 240 -10.44 5.94 2.27
C GLN A 240 -11.22 6.94 3.14
N THR A 241 -10.64 8.09 3.51
CA THR A 241 -11.31 9.06 4.40
C THR A 241 -12.38 9.88 3.69
N SER A 242 -12.33 10.02 2.37
CA SER A 242 -13.40 10.66 1.59
C SER A 242 -14.47 9.69 1.10
N ASP A 243 -14.27 8.38 1.25
CA ASP A 243 -15.22 7.39 0.78
C ASP A 243 -16.51 7.41 1.61
N THR A 244 -17.63 7.54 0.90
CA THR A 244 -18.98 7.58 1.49
C THR A 244 -19.85 6.40 1.06
N ARG A 245 -19.27 5.41 0.35
CA ARG A 245 -19.96 4.19 -0.10
C ARG A 245 -20.20 3.25 1.08
N MET A 246 -21.32 2.52 1.05
CA MET A 246 -21.53 1.39 1.97
C MET A 246 -20.49 0.30 1.69
N LEU A 247 -20.06 -0.43 2.74
CA LEU A 247 -19.03 -1.49 2.63
C LEU A 247 -19.26 -2.45 1.46
N GLN A 248 -20.51 -2.87 1.24
CA GLN A 248 -20.88 -3.80 0.16
C GLN A 248 -20.61 -3.30 -1.27
N PHE A 249 -20.43 -1.99 -1.45
CA PHE A 249 -20.16 -1.36 -2.75
C PHE A 249 -18.70 -0.88 -2.88
N GLN A 250 -17.84 -1.13 -1.88
CA GLN A 250 -16.46 -0.65 -1.93
C GLN A 250 -15.59 -1.42 -2.93
N GLU A 251 -15.88 -2.70 -3.10
CA GLU A 251 -15.22 -3.59 -4.06
C GLU A 251 -15.84 -3.54 -5.46
N ASP A 252 -16.97 -2.83 -5.63
CA ASP A 252 -17.64 -2.70 -6.93
C ASP A 252 -16.98 -1.60 -7.76
N ALA A 253 -16.34 -2.00 -8.86
CA ALA A 253 -15.67 -1.10 -9.80
C ALA A 253 -16.63 -0.11 -10.48
N ALA A 254 -17.95 -0.39 -10.52
CA ALA A 254 -18.94 0.52 -11.06
C ALA A 254 -19.15 1.77 -10.20
N PHE A 255 -18.74 1.74 -8.93
CA PHE A 255 -18.90 2.85 -7.99
C PHE A 255 -17.54 3.26 -7.42
N PRO A 256 -16.71 4.02 -8.13
CA PRO A 256 -15.40 4.45 -7.62
C PRO A 256 -15.51 5.27 -6.31
N PRO A 257 -14.46 5.30 -5.48
CA PRO A 257 -14.39 6.21 -4.35
C PRO A 257 -14.50 7.67 -4.82
N ARG A 258 -14.89 8.57 -3.92
CA ARG A 258 -15.11 9.99 -4.25
C ARG A 258 -13.80 10.75 -4.50
N ALA A 259 -12.70 10.32 -3.89
CA ALA A 259 -11.35 10.69 -4.29
C ALA A 259 -10.76 9.58 -5.16
N PHE A 260 -10.36 9.92 -6.39
CA PHE A 260 -9.83 8.98 -7.37
C PHE A 260 -9.15 9.72 -8.54
N LEU A 261 -8.38 8.99 -9.36
CA LEU A 261 -7.70 9.57 -10.52
C LEU A 261 -8.65 9.73 -11.72
N GLY A 262 -9.34 8.63 -12.03
CA GLY A 262 -10.27 8.48 -13.15
C GLY A 262 -10.60 6.99 -13.32
N ASN A 263 -11.37 6.64 -14.35
CA ASN A 263 -11.72 5.24 -14.66
C ASN A 263 -11.74 4.89 -16.16
N ARG A 264 -11.49 5.87 -17.04
CA ARG A 264 -11.45 5.68 -18.49
C ARG A 264 -10.77 6.85 -19.18
N TRP A 265 -10.30 6.62 -20.40
CA TRP A 265 -10.02 7.69 -21.34
C TRP A 265 -11.33 8.35 -21.77
N ILE A 266 -11.29 9.66 -22.01
CA ILE A 266 -12.46 10.42 -22.46
C ILE A 266 -12.29 10.89 -23.90
N GLU A 267 -13.41 10.95 -24.62
CA GLU A 267 -13.50 11.53 -25.98
C GLU A 267 -14.05 12.95 -25.92
N HIS A 268 -15.04 13.19 -25.05
CA HIS A 268 -15.64 14.50 -24.85
C HIS A 268 -15.40 15.01 -23.43
N ILE A 269 -15.05 16.29 -23.31
CA ILE A 269 -14.66 16.85 -22.02
C ILE A 269 -15.80 16.86 -20.98
N HIS A 270 -17.05 17.04 -21.44
CA HIS A 270 -18.23 17.05 -20.57
C HIS A 270 -18.61 15.65 -20.04
N ASP A 271 -18.03 14.57 -20.57
CA ASP A 271 -18.24 13.20 -20.09
C ASP A 271 -17.78 13.01 -18.64
N ILE A 272 -16.86 13.86 -18.16
CA ILE A 272 -16.40 13.88 -16.76
C ILE A 272 -17.58 14.24 -15.84
N TRP A 273 -18.26 15.37 -16.10
CA TRP A 273 -19.36 15.81 -15.26
C TRP A 273 -20.58 14.90 -15.39
N ARG A 274 -20.92 14.46 -16.61
CA ARG A 274 -21.98 13.45 -16.82
C ARG A 274 -21.76 12.20 -15.97
N HIS A 275 -20.53 11.70 -15.97
CA HIS A 275 -20.17 10.55 -15.15
C HIS A 275 -20.31 10.87 -13.66
N ASP A 276 -19.71 11.96 -13.17
CA ASP A 276 -19.72 12.28 -11.74
C ASP A 276 -21.13 12.50 -11.20
N ILE A 277 -21.99 13.19 -11.94
CA ILE A 277 -23.39 13.43 -11.58
C ILE A 277 -24.17 12.11 -11.54
N SER A 278 -23.87 11.16 -12.44
CA SER A 278 -24.55 9.86 -12.48
C SER A 278 -24.14 8.92 -11.33
N VAL A 279 -22.90 9.03 -10.84
CA VAL A 279 -22.33 8.13 -9.83
C VAL A 279 -22.49 8.67 -8.42
N TYR A 280 -22.29 9.97 -8.22
CA TYR A 280 -22.14 10.54 -6.87
C TYR A 280 -23.38 11.31 -6.41
N PRO A 281 -24.06 10.85 -5.34
CA PRO A 281 -25.08 11.66 -4.69
C PRO A 281 -24.45 12.94 -4.12
N PRO A 282 -25.10 14.11 -4.26
CA PRO A 282 -24.67 15.34 -3.62
C PRO A 282 -24.50 15.16 -2.09
N LEU A 283 -23.47 15.78 -1.52
CA LEU A 283 -23.21 15.79 -0.07
C LEU A 283 -23.88 16.97 0.62
N LEU A 284 -23.84 18.14 -0.01
CA LEU A 284 -24.40 19.41 0.44
C LEU A 284 -25.07 20.09 -0.75
N GLY A 285 -25.94 21.07 -0.49
CA GLY A 285 -26.56 21.91 -1.50
C GLY A 285 -26.39 23.40 -1.22
N LEU A 286 -26.87 24.24 -2.14
CA LEU A 286 -26.92 25.69 -2.01
C LEU A 286 -28.37 26.13 -1.73
N LYS A 287 -28.59 26.91 -0.66
CA LYS A 287 -29.94 27.38 -0.26
C LYS A 287 -30.55 28.42 -1.21
N GLU A 288 -29.72 29.14 -1.95
CA GLU A 288 -30.16 30.28 -2.77
C GLU A 288 -30.34 29.84 -4.23
N GLU A 289 -31.50 30.18 -4.82
CA GLU A 289 -31.87 29.98 -6.24
C GLU A 289 -31.34 31.08 -7.16
N GLU A 290 -30.29 31.80 -6.78
CA GLU A 290 -29.75 32.83 -7.65
C GLU A 290 -29.08 32.16 -8.86
N ASP A 291 -29.75 32.23 -10.01
CA ASP A 291 -29.12 32.18 -11.33
C ASP A 291 -28.20 33.42 -11.42
N SER A 292 -27.05 33.35 -10.75
CA SER A 292 -26.04 34.39 -10.77
C SER A 292 -25.35 34.35 -12.13
N SER A 293 -25.38 35.51 -12.78
CA SER A 293 -24.43 35.80 -13.85
C SER A 293 -23.30 36.62 -13.23
N ASP A 294 -22.10 36.46 -13.76
CA ASP A 294 -20.99 37.30 -13.36
C ASP A 294 -21.27 38.77 -13.73
N ALA A 295 -20.36 39.68 -13.34
CA ALA A 295 -20.49 41.10 -13.64
C ALA A 295 -20.66 41.43 -15.14
N ASP A 296 -20.34 40.48 -16.02
CA ASP A 296 -20.35 40.61 -17.48
C ASP A 296 -21.50 39.80 -18.14
N GLY A 297 -22.39 39.20 -17.36
CA GLY A 297 -23.56 38.46 -17.86
C GLY A 297 -23.29 37.01 -18.29
N LEU A 298 -22.14 36.44 -17.93
CA LEU A 298 -21.80 35.03 -18.16
C LEU A 298 -22.36 34.14 -17.04
N PRO A 299 -22.82 32.91 -17.35
CA PRO A 299 -23.36 32.04 -16.31
C PRO A 299 -22.25 31.58 -15.36
N GLU A 300 -22.48 31.71 -14.05
CA GLU A 300 -21.50 31.27 -13.05
C GLU A 300 -21.48 29.74 -12.88
N LEU A 301 -22.55 29.02 -13.24
CA LEU A 301 -22.67 27.57 -13.05
C LEU A 301 -22.43 27.13 -11.59
N SER A 302 -22.99 27.89 -10.65
CA SER A 302 -22.66 27.79 -9.22
C SER A 302 -23.05 26.44 -8.60
N ALA A 303 -24.13 25.79 -9.06
CA ALA A 303 -24.52 24.47 -8.57
C ALA A 303 -23.57 23.39 -9.10
N LEU A 304 -23.20 23.43 -10.38
CA LEU A 304 -22.23 22.51 -10.96
C LEU A 304 -20.85 22.68 -10.32
N GLN A 305 -20.36 23.91 -10.15
CA GLN A 305 -19.08 24.18 -9.48
C GLN A 305 -19.08 23.69 -8.03
N PHE A 306 -20.18 23.93 -7.29
CA PHE A 306 -20.32 23.45 -5.91
C PHE A 306 -20.33 21.92 -5.84
N PHE A 307 -21.06 21.25 -6.74
CA PHE A 307 -21.06 19.79 -6.85
C PHE A 307 -19.66 19.25 -7.16
N ASN A 308 -18.97 19.84 -8.14
CA ASN A 308 -17.60 19.49 -8.55
C ASN A 308 -16.61 19.65 -7.39
N GLY A 309 -16.79 20.64 -6.53
CA GLY A 309 -16.00 20.82 -5.30
C GLY A 309 -16.21 19.74 -4.23
N THR A 310 -17.21 18.86 -4.41
CA THR A 310 -17.48 17.71 -3.54
C THR A 310 -17.13 16.36 -4.19
N VAL A 311 -16.49 16.37 -5.38
CA VAL A 311 -15.92 15.19 -6.02
C VAL A 311 -14.41 15.41 -6.17
N TYR A 312 -13.61 14.56 -5.53
CA TYR A 312 -12.21 14.83 -5.27
C TYR A 312 -11.29 14.16 -6.30
N ARG A 313 -11.48 14.47 -7.58
CA ARG A 313 -10.60 13.98 -8.65
C ARG A 313 -9.16 14.49 -8.46
N TRP A 314 -8.17 13.61 -8.61
CA TRP A 314 -6.74 13.99 -8.52
C TRP A 314 -6.31 14.94 -9.64
N ASN A 315 -6.92 14.83 -10.83
CA ASN A 315 -6.92 15.85 -11.86
C ASN A 315 -8.37 16.31 -12.06
N ARG A 316 -8.70 17.50 -11.57
CA ARG A 316 -10.05 18.04 -11.63
C ARG A 316 -10.18 19.01 -12.79
N LEU A 317 -11.29 18.89 -13.53
CA LEU A 317 -11.66 19.87 -14.52
C LEU A 317 -12.51 20.95 -13.85
N CYS A 318 -12.13 22.21 -14.06
CA CYS A 318 -12.78 23.36 -13.47
C CYS A 318 -13.27 24.32 -14.55
N TYR A 319 -14.47 24.85 -14.35
CA TYR A 319 -15.01 25.98 -15.09
C TYR A 319 -14.68 27.27 -14.33
N GLY A 320 -14.33 28.33 -15.07
CA GLY A 320 -14.21 29.68 -14.52
C GLY A 320 -14.92 30.69 -15.41
N ALA A 321 -15.52 31.70 -14.80
CA ALA A 321 -16.11 32.85 -15.48
C ALA A 321 -15.63 34.15 -14.81
N GLY A 322 -15.30 35.15 -15.62
CA GLY A 322 -14.97 36.49 -15.16
C GLY A 322 -14.25 37.33 -16.20
N LYS A 323 -14.28 38.67 -16.02
CA LYS A 323 -13.67 39.66 -16.93
C LYS A 323 -14.12 39.50 -18.39
N GLY A 324 -15.40 39.17 -18.58
CA GLY A 324 -16.03 39.04 -19.89
C GLY A 324 -15.69 37.75 -20.64
N SER A 325 -15.06 36.76 -19.99
CA SER A 325 -14.73 35.47 -20.60
C SER A 325 -14.99 34.29 -19.67
N CYS A 326 -15.23 33.12 -20.26
CA CYS A 326 -15.31 31.85 -19.54
C CYS A 326 -14.31 30.85 -20.11
N HIS A 327 -13.73 30.03 -19.24
CA HIS A 327 -12.61 29.15 -19.58
C HIS A 327 -12.71 27.80 -18.86
N LEU A 328 -11.94 26.84 -19.36
CA LEU A 328 -11.69 25.55 -18.71
C LEU A 328 -10.25 25.50 -18.21
N ARG A 329 -10.06 24.87 -17.06
CA ARG A 329 -8.73 24.59 -16.51
C ARG A 329 -8.64 23.21 -15.89
N ILE A 330 -7.45 22.62 -15.95
CA ILE A 330 -7.14 21.38 -15.21
C ILE A 330 -6.41 21.78 -13.95
N GLU A 331 -6.89 21.26 -12.82
CA GLU A 331 -6.30 21.37 -11.49
C GLU A 331 -5.66 20.02 -11.11
N SER A 332 -4.34 19.99 -10.97
CA SER A 332 -3.60 18.86 -10.41
C SER A 332 -3.56 18.97 -8.89
N ARG A 333 -4.03 17.93 -8.19
CA ARG A 333 -4.21 17.92 -6.73
C ARG A 333 -3.43 16.82 -6.01
N TYR A 334 -2.75 15.96 -6.76
CA TYR A 334 -2.06 14.81 -6.19
C TYR A 334 -0.68 15.14 -5.63
N MET A 335 -0.10 16.30 -5.94
CA MET A 335 1.22 16.69 -5.42
C MET A 335 1.13 17.16 -3.97
N PRO A 336 2.05 16.73 -3.08
CA PRO A 336 2.12 17.25 -1.72
C PRO A 336 2.72 18.65 -1.70
N ALA A 337 2.48 19.39 -0.62
CA ALA A 337 3.33 20.52 -0.27
C ALA A 337 4.79 20.01 -0.16
N GLY A 338 5.69 20.61 -0.93
CA GLY A 338 7.09 20.20 -1.02
C GLY A 338 7.90 20.75 0.14
N LEU A 339 8.91 20.02 0.63
CA LEU A 339 9.67 20.44 1.82
C LEU A 339 10.44 21.76 1.64
N THR A 340 10.62 22.20 0.39
CA THR A 340 11.26 23.47 0.04
C THR A 340 10.56 24.09 -1.16
N LEU A 341 10.63 25.42 -1.24
CA LEU A 341 10.07 26.15 -2.37
C LEU A 341 10.80 25.79 -3.68
N ILE A 342 12.10 25.52 -3.66
CA ILE A 342 12.82 25.11 -4.89
C ILE A 342 12.34 23.74 -5.40
N ASP A 343 12.00 22.81 -4.50
CA ASP A 343 11.45 21.52 -4.89
C ASP A 343 10.02 21.64 -5.41
N GLU A 344 9.20 22.52 -4.82
CA GLU A 344 7.86 22.86 -5.32
C GLU A 344 7.93 23.46 -6.72
N MET A 345 8.79 24.46 -6.93
CA MET A 345 8.96 25.08 -8.24
C MET A 345 9.47 24.10 -9.30
N ALA A 346 10.31 23.13 -8.92
CA ALA A 346 10.76 22.08 -9.82
C ALA A 346 9.61 21.13 -10.20
N ASN A 347 8.73 20.78 -9.25
CA ASN A 347 7.52 20.00 -9.53
C ASN A 347 6.55 20.77 -10.43
N SER A 348 6.37 22.08 -10.17
CA SER A 348 5.55 22.97 -11.00
C SER A 348 6.08 23.09 -12.42
N ALA A 349 7.39 23.32 -12.59
CA ALA A 349 8.03 23.41 -13.89
C ALA A 349 7.86 22.12 -14.70
N LEU A 350 8.03 20.96 -14.06
CA LEU A 350 7.81 19.66 -14.69
C LEU A 350 6.38 19.54 -15.21
N TRP A 351 5.39 19.82 -14.36
CA TRP A 351 3.99 19.65 -14.72
C TRP A 351 3.53 20.66 -15.79
N PHE A 352 3.83 21.95 -15.62
CA PHE A 352 3.48 22.99 -16.61
C PHE A 352 4.19 22.77 -17.96
N GLY A 353 5.45 22.35 -17.93
CA GLY A 353 6.20 22.00 -19.13
C GLY A 353 5.57 20.82 -19.88
N LEU A 354 5.22 19.75 -19.17
CA LEU A 354 4.54 18.59 -19.77
C LEU A 354 3.16 18.97 -20.30
N MET A 355 2.39 19.80 -19.58
CA MET A 355 1.06 20.24 -19.99
C MET A 355 1.07 21.17 -21.21
N SER A 356 2.19 21.85 -21.49
CA SER A 356 2.33 22.73 -22.67
C SER A 356 2.30 21.98 -24.02
N ASN A 357 2.39 20.65 -23.98
CA ASN A 357 2.34 19.75 -25.14
C ASN A 357 1.11 18.81 -25.10
N ALA A 358 0.16 19.05 -24.19
CA ALA A 358 -0.92 18.12 -23.89
C ALA A 358 -1.96 17.98 -25.02
N ASP A 359 -2.15 19.05 -25.80
CA ASP A 359 -3.04 19.10 -26.96
C ASP A 359 -2.71 18.04 -28.01
N THR A 360 -1.41 17.87 -28.27
CA THR A 360 -0.85 16.97 -29.29
C THR A 360 -0.47 15.62 -28.72
N LEU A 361 0.19 15.58 -27.55
CA LEU A 361 0.63 14.32 -26.95
C LEU A 361 -0.51 13.54 -26.29
N GLY A 362 -1.63 14.19 -25.97
CA GLY A 362 -2.82 13.55 -25.42
C GLY A 362 -3.67 12.80 -26.44
N GLU A 363 -3.39 12.93 -27.73
CA GLU A 363 -4.12 12.24 -28.79
C GLU A 363 -3.74 10.75 -28.85
N GLY A 364 -4.73 9.89 -29.11
CA GLY A 364 -4.51 8.45 -29.37
C GLY A 364 -4.10 7.61 -28.16
N LEU A 365 -4.13 8.16 -26.94
CA LEU A 365 -3.66 7.43 -25.74
C LEU A 365 -4.42 6.13 -25.45
N ALA A 366 -5.68 6.04 -25.88
CA ALA A 366 -6.48 4.84 -25.71
C ALA A 366 -5.97 3.63 -26.53
N ASP A 367 -5.30 3.90 -27.65
CA ASP A 367 -4.68 2.87 -28.50
C ASP A 367 -3.33 2.40 -27.94
N ASP A 368 -2.64 3.28 -27.22
CA ASP A 368 -1.30 3.05 -26.68
C ASP A 368 -1.31 2.30 -25.34
N LEU A 369 -2.25 2.63 -24.44
CA LEU A 369 -2.24 2.17 -23.06
C LEU A 369 -3.65 2.07 -22.47
N SER A 370 -3.96 0.97 -21.77
CA SER A 370 -5.23 0.87 -21.04
C SER A 370 -5.29 1.84 -19.86
N PHE A 371 -6.48 2.37 -19.56
CA PHE A 371 -6.63 3.28 -18.42
C PHE A 371 -6.36 2.59 -17.07
N ASP A 372 -6.65 1.28 -16.95
CA ASP A 372 -6.29 0.49 -15.77
C ASP A 372 -4.80 0.53 -15.48
N ARG A 373 -3.97 0.56 -16.53
CA ARG A 373 -2.53 0.69 -16.39
C ARG A 373 -2.12 2.05 -15.86
N VAL A 374 -2.83 3.12 -16.22
CA VAL A 374 -2.62 4.47 -15.68
C VAL A 374 -2.92 4.50 -14.18
N ILE A 375 -4.03 3.88 -13.75
CA ILE A 375 -4.38 3.75 -12.32
C ILE A 375 -3.31 2.94 -11.58
N GLU A 376 -2.87 1.82 -12.15
CA GLU A 376 -1.84 0.99 -11.55
C GLU A 376 -0.51 1.74 -11.41
N ASN A 377 -0.06 2.42 -12.46
CA ASN A 377 1.12 3.26 -12.44
C ASN A 377 1.02 4.34 -11.34
N PHE A 378 -0.13 5.01 -11.22
CA PHE A 378 -0.35 6.05 -10.22
C PHE A 378 -0.26 5.49 -8.78
N ARG A 379 -0.88 4.34 -8.52
CA ARG A 379 -0.77 3.67 -7.21
C ARG A 379 0.64 3.18 -6.91
N ARG A 380 1.36 2.63 -7.90
CA ARG A 380 2.77 2.25 -7.76
C ARG A 380 3.65 3.46 -7.45
N ALA A 381 3.45 4.59 -8.14
CA ALA A 381 4.15 5.83 -7.87
C ALA A 381 3.89 6.34 -6.44
N ALA A 382 2.63 6.32 -5.99
CA ALA A 382 2.28 6.71 -4.63
C ALA A 382 2.93 5.80 -3.57
N ARG A 383 2.96 4.49 -3.83
CA ARG A 383 3.50 3.49 -2.89
C ARG A 383 5.02 3.49 -2.84
N ASP A 384 5.67 3.43 -4.00
CA ASP A 384 7.09 3.12 -4.16
C ASP A 384 7.93 4.36 -4.55
N GLY A 385 7.30 5.49 -4.85
CA GLY A 385 7.96 6.75 -5.20
C GLY A 385 8.82 6.64 -6.47
N MET A 386 10.00 7.27 -6.43
CA MET A 386 10.96 7.34 -7.56
C MET A 386 11.45 5.97 -8.06
N GLU A 387 11.37 4.92 -7.23
CA GLU A 387 11.79 3.56 -7.57
C GLU A 387 10.69 2.74 -8.27
N SER A 388 9.48 3.30 -8.37
CA SER A 388 8.33 2.63 -8.99
C SER A 388 8.61 2.24 -10.45
N GLN A 389 8.11 1.06 -10.84
CA GLN A 389 8.16 0.57 -12.23
C GLN A 389 6.86 0.94 -12.94
N LEU A 390 6.95 1.85 -13.89
CA LEU A 390 5.84 2.43 -14.64
C LEU A 390 5.84 1.90 -16.07
N ILE A 391 4.68 1.45 -16.56
CA ILE A 391 4.53 1.12 -17.99
C ILE A 391 4.21 2.39 -18.75
N TRP A 392 5.04 2.75 -19.71
CA TRP A 392 4.83 3.95 -20.52
C TRP A 392 3.96 3.66 -21.75
N ARG A 393 3.55 4.72 -22.47
CA ARG A 393 2.69 4.62 -23.66
C ARG A 393 3.30 3.84 -24.83
N ASP A 394 4.61 3.58 -24.80
CA ASP A 394 5.29 2.69 -25.75
C ASP A 394 5.21 1.21 -25.37
N GLY A 395 4.48 0.88 -24.29
CA GLY A 395 4.32 -0.47 -23.75
C GLY A 395 5.50 -0.96 -22.91
N ARG A 396 6.58 -0.19 -22.76
CA ARG A 396 7.77 -0.60 -22.02
C ARG A 396 7.70 -0.19 -20.55
N ALA A 397 8.37 -0.97 -19.70
CA ALA A 397 8.54 -0.64 -18.29
C ALA A 397 9.79 0.24 -18.09
N TYR A 398 9.62 1.33 -17.33
CA TYR A 398 10.68 2.22 -16.89
C TYR A 398 10.62 2.37 -15.38
N SER A 399 11.76 2.54 -14.71
CA SER A 399 11.69 3.19 -13.39
C SER A 399 11.19 4.63 -13.55
N ALA A 400 10.49 5.17 -12.56
CA ALA A 400 10.05 6.56 -12.61
C ALA A 400 11.23 7.53 -12.81
N GLY A 401 12.38 7.27 -12.16
CA GLY A 401 13.61 8.03 -12.37
C GLY A 401 14.08 8.03 -13.83
N GLN A 402 14.16 6.86 -14.47
CA GLN A 402 14.54 6.75 -15.89
C GLN A 402 13.53 7.44 -16.81
N LEU A 403 12.23 7.24 -16.57
CA LEU A 403 11.18 7.86 -17.37
C LEU A 403 11.26 9.41 -17.28
N LEU A 404 11.55 9.93 -16.08
CA LEU A 404 11.75 11.35 -15.86
C LEU A 404 13.01 11.86 -16.58
N GLU A 405 14.17 11.23 -16.39
CA GLU A 405 15.44 11.66 -16.97
C GLU A 405 15.47 11.54 -18.50
N ASP A 406 15.03 10.40 -19.04
CA ASP A 406 15.22 10.07 -20.46
C ASP A 406 14.13 10.65 -21.36
N ILE A 407 12.91 10.87 -20.83
CA ILE A 407 11.74 11.21 -21.64
C ILE A 407 11.06 12.49 -21.15
N LEU A 408 10.62 12.54 -19.89
CA LEU A 408 9.68 13.57 -19.46
C LEU A 408 10.33 14.92 -19.18
N VAL A 409 11.53 14.97 -18.58
CA VAL A 409 12.26 16.22 -18.38
C VAL A 409 12.62 16.87 -19.72
N PRO A 410 13.17 16.15 -20.72
CA PRO A 410 13.35 16.70 -22.06
C PRO A 410 12.06 17.27 -22.68
N LEU A 411 10.93 16.56 -22.54
CA LEU A 411 9.63 17.04 -23.04
C LEU A 411 9.14 18.29 -22.29
N ALA A 412 9.35 18.35 -20.98
CA ALA A 412 8.99 19.50 -20.16
C ALA A 412 9.82 20.74 -20.54
N ILE A 413 11.11 20.58 -20.81
CA ILE A 413 11.99 21.67 -21.31
C ILE A 413 11.40 22.26 -22.59
N VAL A 414 11.10 21.41 -23.59
CA VAL A 414 10.52 21.85 -24.86
C VAL A 414 9.20 22.59 -24.66
N GLY A 415 8.35 22.10 -23.75
CA GLY A 415 7.08 22.74 -23.44
C GLY A 415 7.23 24.11 -22.77
N LEU A 416 8.17 24.24 -21.83
CA LEU A 416 8.49 25.51 -21.17
C LEU A 416 9.10 26.54 -22.15
N GLU A 417 10.02 26.09 -23.01
CA GLU A 417 10.65 26.93 -24.03
C GLU A 417 9.64 27.44 -25.06
N LYS A 418 8.65 26.62 -25.44
CA LYS A 418 7.51 27.03 -26.30
C LYS A 418 6.74 28.21 -25.71
N ARG A 419 6.74 28.38 -24.39
CA ARG A 419 6.10 29.48 -23.65
C ARG A 419 7.05 30.65 -23.36
N GLY A 420 8.28 30.62 -23.87
CA GLY A 420 9.27 31.66 -23.63
C GLY A 420 9.93 31.61 -22.25
N ILE A 421 9.81 30.49 -21.53
CA ILE A 421 10.53 30.30 -20.26
C ILE A 421 11.99 29.96 -20.57
N GLU A 422 12.87 30.96 -20.42
CA GLU A 422 14.30 30.78 -20.60
C GLU A 422 14.91 29.93 -19.47
N ASN A 423 15.99 29.20 -19.79
CA ASN A 423 16.74 28.37 -18.84
C ASN A 423 15.86 27.32 -18.14
N ALA A 424 14.93 26.71 -18.88
CA ALA A 424 14.00 25.69 -18.38
C ALA A 424 14.70 24.51 -17.68
N GLU A 425 15.88 24.11 -18.16
CA GLU A 425 16.70 23.05 -17.55
C GLU A 425 17.05 23.35 -16.07
N ALA A 426 17.33 24.60 -15.73
CA ALA A 426 17.68 24.98 -14.35
C ALA A 426 16.50 24.76 -13.37
N TRP A 427 15.26 24.95 -13.82
CA TRP A 427 14.07 24.66 -13.01
C TRP A 427 13.87 23.16 -12.79
N LEU A 428 14.30 22.34 -13.75
CA LEU A 428 14.11 20.88 -13.73
C LEU A 428 15.30 20.14 -13.14
N GLN A 429 16.43 20.82 -12.90
CA GLN A 429 17.63 20.23 -12.31
C GLN A 429 17.37 19.47 -11.00
N PRO A 430 16.54 19.97 -10.04
CA PRO A 430 16.23 19.21 -8.84
C PRO A 430 15.53 17.87 -9.11
N ILE A 431 14.73 17.76 -10.18
CA ILE A 431 14.09 16.51 -10.60
C ILE A 431 15.14 15.52 -11.09
N LEU A 432 16.08 15.97 -11.94
CA LEU A 432 17.17 15.15 -12.46
C LEU A 432 18.08 14.65 -11.34
N GLU A 433 18.43 15.50 -10.37
CA GLU A 433 19.25 15.05 -9.24
C GLU A 433 18.51 14.09 -8.31
N ARG A 434 17.19 14.25 -8.14
CA ARG A 434 16.38 13.26 -7.42
C ARG A 434 16.37 11.91 -8.14
N ALA A 435 16.26 11.91 -9.48
CA ALA A 435 16.32 10.69 -10.27
C ALA A 435 17.69 10.00 -10.18
N ARG A 436 18.78 10.77 -10.20
CA ARG A 436 20.16 10.25 -10.11
C ARG A 436 20.55 9.74 -8.73
N THR A 437 20.21 10.50 -7.68
CA THR A 437 20.60 10.18 -6.30
C THR A 437 19.63 9.25 -5.60
N GLY A 438 18.39 9.14 -6.10
CA GLY A 438 17.28 8.47 -5.43
C GLY A 438 16.72 9.23 -4.21
N GLN A 439 17.30 10.38 -3.84
CA GLN A 439 16.93 11.12 -2.64
C GLN A 439 15.77 12.10 -2.91
N THR A 440 14.54 11.61 -2.83
CA THR A 440 13.32 12.43 -2.77
C THR A 440 13.02 12.90 -1.35
N ALA A 441 12.05 13.83 -1.20
CA ALA A 441 11.54 14.26 0.09
C ALA A 441 11.09 13.08 0.97
N SER A 442 10.33 12.15 0.39
CA SER A 442 9.91 10.94 1.08
C SER A 442 11.08 10.03 1.47
N ARG A 443 12.04 9.79 0.56
CA ARG A 443 13.21 8.95 0.86
C ARG A 443 14.09 9.56 1.96
N TRP A 444 14.30 10.88 1.94
CA TRP A 444 15.06 11.60 2.96
C TRP A 444 14.36 11.49 4.33
N GLN A 445 13.04 11.67 4.38
CA GLN A 445 12.26 11.50 5.61
C GLN A 445 12.36 10.07 6.16
N LEU A 446 12.17 9.05 5.32
CA LEU A 446 12.29 7.64 5.73
C LEU A 446 13.68 7.31 6.28
N SER A 447 14.74 7.72 5.56
CA SER A 447 16.13 7.45 5.94
C SER A 447 16.52 8.18 7.23
N SER A 448 16.07 9.42 7.39
CA SER A 448 16.32 10.22 8.60
C SER A 448 15.51 9.69 9.79
N TYR A 449 14.26 9.28 9.57
CA TYR A 449 13.44 8.64 10.59
C TYR A 449 14.07 7.33 11.08
N GLU A 450 14.51 6.48 10.15
CA GLU A 450 15.22 5.23 10.46
C GLU A 450 16.47 5.47 11.31
N ALA A 451 17.27 6.48 10.97
CA ALA A 451 18.44 6.85 11.75
C ALA A 451 18.07 7.34 13.17
N LEU A 452 16.97 8.08 13.31
CA LEU A 452 16.50 8.60 14.60
C LEU A 452 15.94 7.50 15.51
N ILE A 453 15.12 6.58 14.99
CA ILE A 453 14.51 5.49 15.79
C ILE A 453 15.54 4.48 16.31
N ALA A 454 16.77 4.48 15.78
CA ALA A 454 17.86 3.69 16.33
C ALA A 454 18.18 4.08 17.80
N ASN A 455 18.07 5.37 18.13
CA ASN A 455 18.44 5.91 19.44
C ASN A 455 17.28 6.59 20.20
N HIS A 456 16.14 6.80 19.55
CA HIS A 456 14.99 7.52 20.12
C HIS A 456 13.70 6.70 19.99
N SER A 457 12.69 7.01 20.82
CA SER A 457 11.35 6.46 20.64
C SER A 457 10.72 7.00 19.34
N PRO A 458 9.74 6.31 18.73
CA PRO A 458 9.03 6.79 17.54
C PRO A 458 8.47 8.20 17.68
N GLU A 459 7.95 8.56 18.86
CA GLU A 459 7.47 9.90 19.15
C GLU A 459 8.59 10.96 19.11
N VAL A 460 9.71 10.69 19.78
CA VAL A 460 10.85 11.62 19.81
C VAL A 460 11.47 11.75 18.42
N ALA A 461 11.59 10.63 17.70
CA ALA A 461 12.07 10.60 16.32
C ALA A 461 11.17 11.45 15.40
N SER A 462 9.85 11.31 15.50
CA SER A 462 8.90 12.10 14.71
C SER A 462 9.00 13.60 15.01
N LYS A 463 9.07 14.02 16.29
CA LYS A 463 9.26 15.44 16.64
C LYS A 463 10.59 15.99 16.13
N ARG A 464 11.67 15.22 16.26
CA ARG A 464 13.01 15.61 15.75
C ARG A 464 13.02 15.70 14.22
N LEU A 465 12.32 14.80 13.54
CA LEU A 465 12.18 14.85 12.08
C LEU A 465 11.38 16.07 11.63
N THR A 466 10.24 16.37 12.28
CA THR A 466 9.47 17.60 12.02
C THR A 466 10.33 18.85 12.21
N LYS A 467 11.11 18.89 13.30
CA LYS A 467 12.06 19.98 13.52
C LYS A 467 13.09 20.07 12.39
N ALA A 468 13.68 18.94 11.99
CA ALA A 468 14.67 18.91 10.92
C ALA A 468 14.09 19.40 9.58
N ILE A 469 12.86 19.03 9.24
CA ILE A 469 12.15 19.56 8.06
C ILE A 469 12.06 21.08 8.14
N ALA A 470 11.61 21.62 9.28
CA ALA A 470 11.51 23.06 9.47
C ALA A 470 12.87 23.75 9.32
N ASP A 471 13.92 23.22 9.95
CA ASP A 471 15.26 23.81 9.92
C ASP A 471 15.90 23.74 8.51
N PHE A 472 15.84 22.59 7.84
CA PHE A 472 16.41 22.45 6.50
C PHE A 472 15.62 23.23 5.44
N SER A 473 14.29 23.32 5.57
CA SER A 473 13.47 24.13 4.64
C SER A 473 13.86 25.62 4.66
N GLU A 474 14.31 26.15 5.80
CA GLU A 474 14.81 27.53 5.92
C GLU A 474 16.14 27.76 5.19
N THR A 475 16.89 26.70 4.85
CA THR A 475 18.14 26.84 4.06
C THR A 475 17.88 27.17 2.59
N GLY A 476 16.71 26.78 2.06
CA GLY A 476 16.35 26.93 0.65
C GLY A 476 17.05 25.95 -0.30
N GLU A 477 17.94 25.08 0.20
CA GLU A 477 18.62 24.05 -0.60
C GLU A 477 17.65 22.91 -0.96
N PRO A 478 17.74 22.32 -2.17
CA PRO A 478 16.84 21.25 -2.59
C PRO A 478 17.07 19.96 -1.80
N VAL A 479 16.03 19.17 -1.55
CA VAL A 479 16.10 18.01 -0.64
C VAL A 479 17.12 16.95 -1.08
N HIS A 480 17.39 16.79 -2.38
CA HIS A 480 18.40 15.84 -2.85
C HIS A 480 19.81 16.13 -2.31
N SER A 481 20.08 17.38 -1.90
CA SER A 481 21.37 17.82 -1.35
C SER A 481 21.47 17.67 0.17
N TRP A 482 20.35 17.41 0.86
CA TRP A 482 20.32 17.40 2.32
C TRP A 482 21.07 16.19 2.89
N PRO A 483 21.83 16.36 3.98
CA PRO A 483 22.38 15.21 4.68
C PRO A 483 21.25 14.40 5.33
N ILE A 484 21.43 13.08 5.43
CA ILE A 484 20.53 12.23 6.23
C ILE A 484 20.64 12.63 7.69
N TYR A 485 19.55 13.15 8.26
CA TYR A 485 19.51 13.63 9.63
C TYR A 485 19.53 12.46 10.62
N GLY A 486 20.24 12.60 11.73
CA GLY A 486 20.42 11.52 12.73
C GLY A 486 21.55 10.53 12.42
N ARG A 487 22.17 10.57 11.22
CA ARG A 487 23.44 9.86 10.97
C ARG A 487 24.62 10.74 11.38
N ARG A 488 25.36 10.31 12.41
CA ARG A 488 26.51 10.99 13.04
C ARG A 488 26.16 12.30 13.76
N GLU A 489 25.66 12.16 14.98
CA GLU A 489 26.09 13.06 16.05
C GLU A 489 26.52 12.21 17.25
N LEU A 490 27.83 12.24 17.52
CA LEU A 490 28.38 12.01 18.85
C LEU A 490 27.77 13.06 19.78
N TYR A 491 26.59 12.78 20.34
CA TYR A 491 25.95 13.71 21.26
C TYR A 491 26.53 13.63 22.66
N SER A 492 26.72 14.83 23.21
CA SER A 492 27.12 15.15 24.57
C SER A 492 26.22 14.46 25.62
N PRO A 493 26.74 14.01 26.78
CA PRO A 493 25.99 13.21 27.77
C PRO A 493 24.86 13.93 28.51
N ALA A 494 24.49 15.14 28.13
CA ALA A 494 23.42 15.89 28.79
C ALA A 494 22.14 15.75 27.95
N GLU A 495 21.08 15.19 28.55
CA GLU A 495 19.75 14.95 27.96
C GLU A 495 19.55 13.61 27.24
N ILE A 496 20.12 12.54 27.78
CA ILE A 496 19.50 11.21 27.63
C ILE A 496 18.44 11.10 28.73
N ALA A 497 17.18 11.39 28.40
CA ALA A 497 16.09 10.85 29.19
C ALA A 497 16.20 9.32 29.13
N PRO A 498 16.17 8.59 30.27
CA PRO A 498 16.25 7.15 30.24
C PRO A 498 15.13 6.61 29.36
N LYS A 499 15.52 5.72 28.45
CA LYS A 499 14.63 5.02 27.53
C LYS A 499 13.63 4.23 28.38
N GLU A 500 12.45 4.77 28.65
CA GLU A 500 11.33 3.95 29.12
C GLU A 500 10.94 3.03 27.97
N THR A 501 11.54 1.85 27.94
CA THR A 501 11.01 0.73 27.17
C THR A 501 9.64 0.41 27.75
N THR A 502 8.58 0.47 26.96
CA THR A 502 7.27 -0.01 27.41
C THR A 502 7.41 -1.51 27.73
N PRO A 503 7.29 -1.94 29.00
CA PRO A 503 7.50 -3.33 29.36
C PRO A 503 6.45 -4.22 28.70
N THR A 504 6.86 -5.38 28.19
CA THR A 504 5.93 -6.34 27.60
C THR A 504 4.89 -6.76 28.65
N PRO A 505 3.59 -6.69 28.38
CA PRO A 505 2.58 -7.06 29.37
C PRO A 505 2.69 -8.53 29.77
N LEU A 506 2.56 -8.81 31.07
CA LEU A 506 2.30 -10.14 31.59
C LEU A 506 0.95 -10.63 31.06
N ARG A 507 0.83 -11.92 30.78
CA ARG A 507 -0.44 -12.57 30.46
C ARG A 507 -1.17 -12.96 31.73
N GLY A 508 -2.49 -13.08 31.67
CA GLY A 508 -3.30 -13.60 32.77
C GLY A 508 -2.88 -14.98 33.25
N THR A 509 -2.31 -15.79 32.34
CA THR A 509 -1.79 -17.14 32.61
C THR A 509 -0.35 -17.17 33.11
N ASP A 510 0.37 -16.05 33.12
CA ASP A 510 1.73 -16.01 33.63
C ASP A 510 1.70 -16.22 35.17
N SER A 511 2.75 -16.82 35.72
CA SER A 511 2.82 -17.06 37.17
C SER A 511 3.15 -15.78 37.95
N LEU A 512 2.68 -15.69 39.19
CA LEU A 512 3.07 -14.57 40.07
C LEU A 512 4.57 -14.57 40.39
N SER A 513 5.24 -15.73 40.31
CA SER A 513 6.69 -15.85 40.41
C SER A 513 7.40 -15.19 39.23
N LEU A 514 6.90 -15.38 38.00
CA LEU A 514 7.43 -14.71 36.81
C LEU A 514 7.21 -13.20 36.90
N ALA A 515 6.04 -12.76 37.37
CA ALA A 515 5.76 -11.34 37.58
C ALA A 515 6.75 -10.69 38.54
N ARG A 516 7.07 -11.36 39.67
CA ARG A 516 8.05 -10.91 40.66
C ARG A 516 9.45 -10.82 40.05
N HIS A 517 9.89 -11.88 39.36
CA HIS A 517 11.19 -11.91 38.71
C HIS A 517 11.31 -10.84 37.62
N ARG A 518 10.26 -10.58 36.83
CA ARG A 518 10.28 -9.55 35.80
C ARG A 518 10.33 -8.14 36.40
N LEU A 519 9.65 -7.88 37.51
CA LEU A 519 9.80 -6.60 38.23
C LEU A 519 11.25 -6.40 38.67
N ASP A 520 11.91 -7.45 39.16
CA ASP A 520 13.32 -7.42 39.57
C ASP A 520 14.28 -7.28 38.39
N TRP A 521 14.10 -8.06 37.32
CA TRP A 521 14.96 -8.06 36.13
C TRP A 521 14.85 -6.76 35.34
N GLU A 522 13.66 -6.16 35.29
CA GLU A 522 13.41 -4.91 34.58
C GLU A 522 13.60 -3.67 35.47
N GLU A 523 13.96 -3.86 36.74
CA GLU A 523 14.10 -2.81 37.77
C GLU A 523 12.88 -1.88 37.84
N ARG A 524 11.67 -2.48 37.82
CA ARG A 524 10.39 -1.75 37.80
C ARG A 524 9.56 -1.99 39.05
N ASP A 525 8.71 -1.01 39.36
CA ASP A 525 7.73 -1.09 40.45
C ASP A 525 6.38 -1.65 40.02
N ALA A 526 6.07 -1.66 38.73
CA ALA A 526 4.84 -2.22 38.19
C ALA A 526 5.03 -2.80 36.79
N LEU A 527 4.27 -3.86 36.48
CA LEU A 527 4.19 -4.46 35.15
C LEU A 527 2.76 -4.38 34.60
N PRO A 528 2.59 -4.09 33.31
CA PRO A 528 1.27 -4.18 32.69
C PRO A 528 0.87 -5.66 32.62
N VAL A 529 -0.40 -5.97 32.84
CA VAL A 529 -0.98 -7.30 32.77
C VAL A 529 -2.16 -7.27 31.82
N ARG A 530 -2.25 -8.30 30.99
CA ARG A 530 -3.31 -8.53 30.03
C ARG A 530 -3.98 -9.87 30.34
N LEU A 531 -5.22 -9.84 30.86
CA LEU A 531 -5.97 -11.06 31.20
C LEU A 531 -6.53 -11.76 29.96
N ASP A 532 -7.08 -10.96 29.03
CA ASP A 532 -7.71 -11.39 27.79
C ASP A 532 -7.35 -10.43 26.63
N SER A 533 -8.03 -10.49 25.48
CA SER A 533 -7.81 -9.56 24.34
C SER A 533 -8.01 -8.08 24.70
N ASN A 534 -8.66 -7.79 25.83
CA ASN A 534 -9.36 -6.54 26.03
C ASN A 534 -9.11 -5.79 27.36
N VAL A 535 -8.56 -6.45 28.40
CA VAL A 535 -8.44 -5.88 29.75
C VAL A 535 -6.97 -5.79 30.14
N LEU A 536 -6.49 -4.55 30.35
CA LEU A 536 -5.11 -4.23 30.67
C LEU A 536 -5.05 -3.46 32.00
N PHE A 537 -4.29 -3.95 32.98
CA PHE A 537 -4.09 -3.31 34.29
C PHE A 537 -2.60 -3.34 34.66
N TRP A 538 -2.27 -2.73 35.79
CA TRP A 538 -0.90 -2.70 36.31
C TRP A 538 -0.82 -3.52 37.59
N LEU A 539 0.17 -4.41 37.64
CA LEU A 539 0.51 -5.23 38.80
C LEU A 539 1.69 -4.60 39.51
N ASP A 540 1.41 -3.97 40.65
CA ASP A 540 2.42 -3.32 41.48
C ASP A 540 3.20 -4.35 42.31
N ARG A 541 4.49 -4.10 42.49
CA ARG A 541 5.41 -4.88 43.33
C ARG A 541 4.89 -5.06 44.75
N ALA A 542 4.23 -4.05 45.31
CA ALA A 542 3.63 -4.08 46.64
C ALA A 542 2.46 -5.08 46.78
N ARG A 543 1.84 -5.51 45.67
CA ARG A 543 0.74 -6.49 45.67
C ARG A 543 1.25 -7.95 45.61
N LEU A 544 2.55 -8.15 45.44
CA LEU A 544 3.21 -9.46 45.42
C LEU A 544 3.84 -9.84 46.77
N SER A 545 3.78 -8.95 47.75
CA SER A 545 4.35 -9.13 49.10
C SER A 545 3.32 -9.69 50.08
N ASP A 546 2.92 -10.94 49.87
CA ASP A 546 2.49 -11.81 50.96
C ASP A 546 2.64 -13.28 50.55
N ALA A 547 3.46 -13.99 51.33
CA ALA A 547 3.96 -15.31 51.03
C ALA A 547 2.87 -16.38 51.25
N LYS A 548 2.26 -16.87 50.15
CA LYS A 548 1.66 -18.22 49.96
C LYS A 548 0.97 -18.38 48.58
N LYS A 549 1.54 -17.80 47.51
CA LYS A 549 0.87 -17.72 46.18
C LYS A 549 1.72 -18.19 45.00
N ASP A 550 2.70 -19.08 45.21
CA ASP A 550 3.57 -19.56 44.13
C ASP A 550 2.89 -20.57 43.16
N GLU A 551 1.65 -21.01 43.47
CA GLU A 551 0.81 -21.85 42.60
C GLU A 551 -0.28 -21.06 41.85
N LEU A 552 -0.34 -19.73 42.01
CA LEU A 552 -1.36 -18.88 41.38
C LEU A 552 -0.82 -18.16 40.14
N VAL A 553 -1.70 -17.94 39.17
CA VAL A 553 -1.43 -17.12 37.99
C VAL A 553 -1.91 -15.68 38.20
N VAL A 554 -1.46 -14.75 37.37
CA VAL A 554 -1.85 -13.34 37.50
C VAL A 554 -3.38 -13.15 37.45
N ALA A 555 -4.10 -14.01 36.73
CA ALA A 555 -5.57 -14.00 36.67
C ALA A 555 -6.28 -14.34 37.98
N ASP A 556 -5.65 -15.09 38.88
CA ASP A 556 -6.28 -15.46 40.14
C ASP A 556 -6.36 -14.28 41.11
N LEU A 557 -5.42 -13.32 41.03
CA LEU A 557 -5.49 -12.05 41.77
C LEU A 557 -6.69 -11.19 41.37
N PHE A 558 -7.21 -11.37 40.15
CA PHE A 558 -8.41 -10.68 39.67
C PHE A 558 -9.69 -11.31 40.23
N ARG A 559 -9.72 -12.64 40.39
CA ARG A 559 -10.87 -13.38 40.93
C ARG A 559 -11.06 -13.22 42.43
N THR A 560 -9.99 -12.94 43.19
CA THR A 560 -10.02 -12.76 44.65
C THR A 560 -10.47 -11.36 45.09
N GLY A 561 -10.67 -10.42 44.15
CA GLY A 561 -11.07 -9.04 44.47
C GLY A 561 -9.96 -8.18 45.09
N GLU A 562 -8.71 -8.64 45.07
CA GLU A 562 -7.53 -7.90 45.55
C GLU A 562 -7.01 -6.87 44.52
N LEU A 563 -7.57 -6.87 43.30
CA LEU A 563 -7.33 -5.88 42.26
C LEU A 563 -8.56 -4.98 42.08
N THR A 564 -8.46 -3.70 42.46
CA THR A 564 -9.42 -2.65 42.06
C THR A 564 -9.03 -2.05 40.71
N GLU A 565 -10.02 -1.83 39.84
CA GLU A 565 -9.89 -1.09 38.58
C GLU A 565 -9.28 0.30 38.86
N ALA A 566 -8.03 0.51 38.42
CA ALA A 566 -7.39 1.82 38.46
C ALA A 566 -7.48 2.48 37.08
N ARG A 567 -8.08 3.68 37.07
CA ARG A 567 -8.29 4.60 35.94
C ARG A 567 -7.27 4.47 34.80
N GLN A 568 -7.82 4.30 33.59
CA GLN A 568 -7.11 4.42 32.32
C GLN A 568 -6.27 5.70 32.26
N ARG A 569 -4.94 5.56 32.15
CA ARG A 569 -4.13 6.50 31.39
C ARG A 569 -4.20 6.05 29.93
N GLY A 570 -4.65 6.97 29.08
CA GLY A 570 -5.04 6.73 27.70
C GLY A 570 -4.01 5.97 26.88
N GLY A 571 -4.50 5.08 26.03
CA GLY A 571 -3.71 4.29 25.10
C GLY A 571 -4.64 3.37 24.32
N ALA A 572 -4.90 3.74 23.07
CA ALA A 572 -5.66 2.96 22.12
C ALA A 572 -5.02 1.57 21.92
N ARG A 573 -5.86 0.54 21.75
CA ARG A 573 -5.43 -0.84 21.46
C ARG A 573 -4.65 -0.88 20.16
N LEU A 574 -3.33 -1.06 20.28
CA LEU A 574 -2.48 -1.56 19.21
C LEU A 574 -2.71 -3.07 19.08
N GLN A 575 -3.43 -3.50 18.05
CA GLN A 575 -3.27 -4.86 17.53
C GLN A 575 -2.01 -4.87 16.67
N ALA A 576 -0.90 -5.26 17.28
CA ALA A 576 0.28 -5.69 16.54
C ALA A 576 -0.03 -7.04 15.87
N PHE A 577 0.24 -7.16 14.57
CA PHE A 577 0.43 -8.47 13.95
C PHE A 577 1.65 -9.10 14.63
N ASP A 578 1.36 -10.05 15.50
CA ASP A 578 2.29 -10.58 16.48
C ASP A 578 3.13 -11.69 15.85
N ARG A 579 4.38 -11.39 15.52
CA ARG A 579 5.36 -12.39 15.03
C ARG A 579 5.72 -13.44 16.10
N SER A 580 5.23 -13.31 17.34
CA SER A 580 5.33 -14.33 18.39
C SER A 580 4.16 -15.32 18.41
N VAL A 581 3.13 -15.14 17.56
CA VAL A 581 2.02 -16.10 17.37
C VAL A 581 2.52 -17.44 16.81
N TYR A 582 3.70 -17.47 16.19
CA TYR A 582 4.29 -18.68 15.61
C TYR A 582 4.93 -19.63 16.63
N LEU A 583 4.93 -19.30 17.93
CA LEU A 583 5.59 -20.12 18.96
C LEU A 583 4.90 -21.46 19.25
N ASN A 584 3.74 -21.74 18.63
CA ASN A 584 3.04 -23.01 18.78
C ASN A 584 2.97 -23.75 17.45
N ARG A 585 3.59 -24.93 17.38
CA ARG A 585 3.61 -25.84 16.21
C ARG A 585 2.23 -26.08 15.61
N ARG A 586 1.20 -26.10 16.46
CA ARG A 586 -0.21 -26.18 16.07
C ARG A 586 -0.80 -24.77 16.06
N PHE A 587 -1.04 -24.25 14.87
CA PHE A 587 -1.61 -22.92 14.71
C PHE A 587 -3.12 -22.91 14.95
N ALA A 588 -3.84 -23.85 14.33
CA ALA A 588 -5.28 -23.96 14.48
C ALA A 588 -5.78 -25.37 14.15
N ILE A 589 -6.89 -25.76 14.77
CA ILE A 589 -7.67 -26.95 14.40
C ILE A 589 -9.13 -26.50 14.27
N ARG A 590 -9.75 -26.75 13.12
CA ARG A 590 -11.19 -26.60 12.87
C ARG A 590 -11.77 -27.98 12.62
N LYS A 591 -12.76 -28.38 13.40
CA LYS A 591 -13.38 -29.70 13.30
C LYS A 591 -14.89 -29.56 13.18
N SER A 592 -15.48 -30.46 12.41
CA SER A 592 -16.92 -30.67 12.40
C SER A 592 -17.31 -31.77 13.40
N GLU A 593 -18.58 -31.82 13.77
CA GLU A 593 -19.16 -32.99 14.46
C GLU A 593 -19.44 -34.15 13.49
N ASN A 594 -19.60 -33.86 12.20
CA ASN A 594 -19.79 -34.88 11.18
C ASN A 594 -18.44 -35.52 10.82
N PRO A 595 -18.33 -36.86 10.79
CA PRO A 595 -17.12 -37.54 10.37
C PRO A 595 -16.79 -37.22 8.91
N GLY A 596 -15.50 -37.21 8.57
CA GLY A 596 -15.00 -36.90 7.24
C GLY A 596 -13.48 -36.94 7.19
N PRO A 597 -12.86 -36.45 6.10
CA PRO A 597 -11.42 -36.51 5.93
C PRO A 597 -10.67 -35.59 6.91
N LEU A 598 -9.40 -35.91 7.14
CA LEU A 598 -8.44 -35.04 7.83
C LEU A 598 -7.59 -34.33 6.77
N MET A 599 -7.57 -33.00 6.78
CA MET A 599 -6.64 -32.19 6.00
C MET A 599 -5.68 -31.46 6.92
N VAL A 600 -4.38 -31.70 6.76
CA VAL A 600 -3.31 -30.97 7.45
C VAL A 600 -2.63 -30.04 6.46
N VAL A 601 -2.52 -28.77 6.80
CA VAL A 601 -1.77 -27.79 6.00
C VAL A 601 -0.53 -27.37 6.77
N THR A 602 0.64 -27.55 6.16
CA THR A 602 1.91 -27.06 6.70
C THR A 602 2.31 -25.79 5.97
N VAL A 603 2.75 -24.78 6.72
CA VAL A 603 3.24 -23.50 6.15
C VAL A 603 4.55 -23.08 6.80
N GLY A 604 5.36 -22.31 6.06
CA GLY A 604 6.60 -21.73 6.59
C GLY A 604 7.72 -22.75 6.84
N VAL A 605 7.76 -23.84 6.06
CA VAL A 605 8.85 -24.85 6.11
C VAL A 605 10.21 -24.22 5.81
N HIS A 606 10.24 -23.28 4.87
CA HIS A 606 11.44 -22.50 4.56
C HIS A 606 11.60 -21.25 5.43
N GLY A 607 10.80 -20.99 6.47
CA GLY A 607 11.06 -19.88 7.41
C GLY A 607 10.83 -18.44 6.88
N ASN A 608 11.35 -18.08 5.71
CA ASN A 608 11.22 -16.74 5.12
C ASN A 608 9.97 -16.58 4.22
N GLU A 609 9.25 -17.66 3.96
CA GLU A 609 8.05 -17.70 3.12
C GLU A 609 6.78 -17.48 3.97
N LEU A 610 6.55 -16.22 4.36
CA LEU A 610 5.43 -15.85 5.24
C LEU A 610 4.10 -15.62 4.50
N ASN A 611 4.09 -15.67 3.17
CA ASN A 611 2.87 -15.57 2.36
C ASN A 611 1.88 -16.70 2.67
N GLY A 612 2.38 -17.94 2.81
CA GLY A 612 1.53 -19.08 3.17
C GLY A 612 0.91 -18.93 4.57
N VAL A 613 1.67 -18.38 5.52
CA VAL A 613 1.17 -18.05 6.86
C VAL A 613 0.05 -17.01 6.80
N ALA A 614 0.23 -15.95 5.99
CA ALA A 614 -0.79 -14.93 5.80
C ALA A 614 -2.05 -15.47 5.09
N SER A 615 -1.90 -16.42 4.15
CA SER A 615 -3.03 -17.10 3.51
C SER A 615 -3.87 -17.86 4.53
N ILE A 616 -3.23 -18.61 5.43
CA ILE A 616 -3.93 -19.34 6.49
C ILE A 616 -4.68 -18.40 7.41
N ASP A 617 -4.04 -17.33 7.88
CA ASP A 617 -4.65 -16.40 8.83
C ASP A 617 -5.99 -15.85 8.30
N LYS A 618 -6.00 -15.40 7.03
CA LYS A 618 -7.22 -14.95 6.34
C LYS A 618 -8.21 -16.09 6.05
N TRP A 619 -7.72 -17.27 5.69
CA TRP A 619 -8.58 -18.40 5.30
C TRP A 619 -9.30 -19.01 6.50
N LEU A 620 -8.65 -19.08 7.66
CA LEU A 620 -9.21 -19.67 8.88
C LEU A 620 -10.43 -18.92 9.44
N ASP A 621 -10.50 -17.61 9.22
CA ASP A 621 -11.65 -16.79 9.62
C ASP A 621 -12.93 -17.16 8.87
N ARG A 622 -12.78 -17.76 7.68
CA ARG A 622 -13.88 -18.16 6.78
C ARG A 622 -14.08 -19.67 6.73
N LEU A 623 -13.23 -20.43 7.41
CA LEU A 623 -13.23 -21.89 7.36
C LEU A 623 -14.14 -22.47 8.45
N GLU A 624 -15.28 -23.00 8.01
CA GLU A 624 -16.20 -23.79 8.82
C GLU A 624 -16.40 -25.18 8.19
N PRO A 625 -15.66 -26.22 8.63
CA PRO A 625 -15.79 -27.55 8.07
C PRO A 625 -17.18 -28.14 8.34
N ARG A 626 -17.88 -28.55 7.27
CA ARG A 626 -19.18 -29.24 7.32
C ARG A 626 -19.04 -30.70 7.73
N CYS A 627 -17.87 -31.30 7.46
CA CYS A 627 -17.46 -32.61 7.94
C CYS A 627 -15.93 -32.64 8.13
N GLY A 628 -15.42 -33.66 8.82
CA GLY A 628 -13.99 -33.89 8.95
C GLY A 628 -13.26 -32.85 9.81
N THR A 629 -11.95 -32.73 9.61
CA THR A 629 -11.07 -31.85 10.39
C THR A 629 -10.02 -31.21 9.50
N VAL A 630 -9.80 -29.91 9.70
CA VAL A 630 -8.69 -29.17 9.13
C VAL A 630 -7.75 -28.74 10.26
N ALA A 631 -6.47 -29.05 10.12
CA ALA A 631 -5.43 -28.67 11.07
C ALA A 631 -4.29 -27.94 10.36
N ILE A 632 -3.76 -26.91 11.02
CA ILE A 632 -2.66 -26.10 10.48
C ILE A 632 -1.42 -26.25 11.35
N LEU A 633 -0.30 -26.55 10.71
CA LEU A 633 0.99 -26.72 11.35
C LEU A 633 2.01 -25.72 10.80
N PHE A 634 2.88 -25.24 11.68
CA PHE A 634 4.04 -24.43 11.29
C PHE A 634 5.27 -25.30 11.08
N GLY A 635 6.01 -25.02 10.00
CA GLY A 635 7.22 -25.74 9.60
C GLY A 635 8.48 -25.35 10.38
N ASN A 636 9.15 -24.26 10.01
CA ASN A 636 10.41 -23.86 10.67
C ASN A 636 10.19 -22.62 11.56
N ILE A 637 9.68 -22.84 12.77
CA ILE A 637 9.25 -21.76 13.69
C ILE A 637 10.42 -20.86 14.04
N LYS A 638 11.60 -21.43 14.35
CA LYS A 638 12.73 -20.58 14.71
C LYS A 638 13.26 -19.81 13.52
N ALA A 639 13.32 -20.40 12.32
CA ALA A 639 13.73 -19.64 11.14
C ALA A 639 12.70 -18.54 10.78
N MET A 640 11.40 -18.83 10.91
CA MET A 640 10.32 -17.83 10.75
C MET A 640 10.46 -16.67 11.73
N ALA A 641 10.72 -16.95 13.01
CA ALA A 641 10.92 -15.91 14.02
C ALA A 641 12.10 -14.98 13.70
N HIS A 642 13.12 -15.49 13.00
CA HIS A 642 14.29 -14.71 12.57
C HIS A 642 14.18 -14.17 11.13
N GLY A 643 13.10 -14.48 10.40
CA GLY A 643 12.92 -14.11 9.00
C GLY A 643 13.99 -14.70 8.07
N LYS A 644 14.53 -15.89 8.39
CA LYS A 644 15.57 -16.58 7.60
C LYS A 644 15.00 -17.80 6.90
N ARG A 645 15.67 -18.25 5.82
CA ARG A 645 15.31 -19.50 5.13
C ARG A 645 15.46 -20.74 6.04
N TYR A 646 16.50 -20.72 6.86
CA TYR A 646 16.81 -21.72 7.88
C TYR A 646 17.84 -21.14 8.86
N ILE A 647 18.07 -21.83 9.96
CA ILE A 647 19.09 -21.58 10.97
C ILE A 647 20.38 -22.35 10.63
N ASP A 648 20.32 -23.69 10.56
CA ASP A 648 21.51 -24.52 10.33
C ASP A 648 21.53 -25.13 8.92
N ARG A 649 20.41 -25.68 8.44
CA ARG A 649 20.28 -26.31 7.12
C ARG A 649 18.86 -26.21 6.58
N ASP A 650 18.66 -26.31 5.27
CA ASP A 650 17.32 -26.27 4.68
C ASP A 650 16.45 -27.42 5.23
N MET A 651 15.33 -27.09 5.89
CA MET A 651 14.41 -28.06 6.50
C MET A 651 13.87 -29.05 5.47
N ASN A 652 13.65 -28.63 4.23
CA ASN A 652 13.17 -29.50 3.16
C ASN A 652 14.26 -30.42 2.55
N ARG A 653 15.37 -30.58 3.28
CA ARG A 653 16.44 -31.58 3.07
C ARG A 653 16.69 -32.42 4.33
N VAL A 654 15.86 -32.26 5.37
CA VAL A 654 16.06 -32.87 6.69
C VAL A 654 15.31 -34.17 6.87
N PHE A 655 14.25 -34.42 6.10
CA PHE A 655 13.32 -35.52 6.37
C PHE A 655 13.83 -36.93 5.96
N THR A 656 15.14 -37.11 5.78
CA THR A 656 15.80 -38.42 5.67
C THR A 656 16.11 -39.00 7.06
N GLU A 657 16.41 -40.30 7.16
CA GLU A 657 16.81 -40.91 8.44
C GLU A 657 18.04 -40.23 9.05
N GLU A 658 19.07 -39.97 8.24
CA GLU A 658 20.28 -39.27 8.67
C GLU A 658 20.00 -37.79 9.01
N GLY A 659 19.14 -37.12 8.24
CA GLY A 659 18.79 -35.73 8.48
C GLY A 659 18.05 -35.53 9.80
N LEU A 660 17.05 -36.37 10.09
CA LEU A 660 16.28 -36.35 11.33
C LEU A 660 17.12 -36.74 12.56
N ALA A 661 18.19 -37.51 12.38
CA ALA A 661 19.13 -37.87 13.45
C ALA A 661 20.20 -36.81 13.71
N SER A 662 20.33 -35.78 12.86
CA SER A 662 21.35 -34.74 13.01
C SER A 662 21.06 -33.80 14.17
N ASP A 663 22.10 -33.25 14.82
CA ASP A 663 21.96 -32.25 15.89
C ASP A 663 21.85 -30.83 15.32
N THR A 664 20.88 -30.63 14.43
CA THR A 664 20.55 -29.31 13.86
C THR A 664 19.24 -28.79 14.40
N GLN A 665 19.06 -27.47 14.38
CA GLN A 665 17.81 -26.83 14.75
C GLN A 665 16.65 -27.33 13.90
N GLU A 666 16.84 -27.48 12.59
CA GLU A 666 15.80 -27.99 11.70
C GLU A 666 15.47 -29.46 11.94
N ALA A 667 16.42 -30.32 12.30
CA ALA A 667 16.12 -31.71 12.67
C ALA A 667 15.22 -31.80 13.89
N LYS A 668 15.43 -30.94 14.90
CA LYS A 668 14.56 -30.88 16.09
C LYS A 668 13.13 -30.48 15.71
N GLU A 669 12.98 -29.41 14.92
CA GLU A 669 11.65 -28.94 14.48
C GLU A 669 10.95 -29.90 13.51
N ALA A 670 11.70 -30.57 12.63
CA ALA A 670 11.18 -31.59 11.74
C ALA A 670 10.63 -32.80 12.50
N ASN A 671 11.34 -33.27 13.54
CA ASN A 671 10.84 -34.35 14.40
C ASN A 671 9.55 -33.93 15.13
N GLU A 672 9.51 -32.74 15.74
CA GLU A 672 8.30 -32.20 16.38
C GLU A 672 7.11 -32.09 15.41
N LEU A 673 7.36 -31.66 14.17
CA LEU A 673 6.35 -31.56 13.12
C LEU A 673 5.77 -32.94 12.79
N LEU A 674 6.63 -33.95 12.60
CA LEU A 674 6.21 -35.33 12.32
C LEU A 674 5.45 -35.97 13.49
N GLU A 675 5.83 -35.68 14.74
CA GLU A 675 5.09 -36.09 15.93
C GLU A 675 3.69 -35.46 15.94
N CYS A 676 3.59 -34.14 15.68
CA CYS A 676 2.31 -33.46 15.59
C CYS A 676 1.40 -34.02 14.50
N MET A 677 1.94 -34.29 13.30
CA MET A 677 1.21 -34.96 12.23
C MET A 677 0.73 -36.34 12.66
N SER A 678 1.59 -37.14 13.30
CA SER A 678 1.25 -38.49 13.76
C SER A 678 0.12 -38.47 14.81
N GLU A 679 0.16 -37.53 15.75
CA GLU A 679 -0.91 -37.32 16.73
C GLU A 679 -2.23 -36.91 16.07
N LEU A 680 -2.19 -35.99 15.10
CA LEU A 680 -3.40 -35.57 14.36
C LEU A 680 -4.00 -36.73 13.58
N LYS A 681 -3.17 -37.55 12.93
CA LYS A 681 -3.61 -38.75 12.22
C LYS A 681 -4.24 -39.77 13.15
N ALA A 682 -3.64 -40.01 14.32
CA ALA A 682 -4.21 -40.90 15.31
C ALA A 682 -5.54 -40.38 15.88
N SER A 683 -5.67 -39.07 16.05
CA SER A 683 -6.84 -38.44 16.68
C SER A 683 -8.02 -38.21 15.74
N TYR A 684 -7.76 -37.94 14.47
CA TYR A 684 -8.77 -37.49 13.49
C TYR A 684 -8.73 -38.25 12.16
N GLY A 685 -7.69 -39.04 11.89
CA GLY A 685 -7.46 -39.71 10.61
C GLY A 685 -8.24 -41.02 10.44
N HIS A 686 -9.53 -41.02 10.76
CA HIS A 686 -10.40 -42.21 10.65
C HIS A 686 -10.82 -42.51 9.20
N GLU A 687 -10.70 -41.54 8.29
CA GLU A 687 -10.93 -41.67 6.85
C GLU A 687 -9.67 -41.28 6.04
N ALA A 688 -9.82 -40.57 4.92
CA ALA A 688 -8.68 -40.10 4.12
C ALA A 688 -7.89 -39.00 4.85
N CYS A 689 -6.57 -39.13 4.87
CA CYS A 689 -5.64 -38.16 5.47
C CYS A 689 -4.85 -37.44 4.36
N TRP A 690 -5.08 -36.14 4.23
CA TRP A 690 -4.44 -35.27 3.25
C TRP A 690 -3.44 -34.33 3.94
N HIS A 691 -2.31 -34.12 3.28
CA HIS A 691 -1.30 -33.14 3.67
C HIS A 691 -1.05 -32.16 2.51
N LEU A 692 -1.13 -30.87 2.80
CA LEU A 692 -0.82 -29.80 1.87
C LEU A 692 0.39 -29.03 2.41
N ASP A 693 1.47 -29.00 1.64
CA ASP A 693 2.66 -28.23 1.98
C ASP A 693 2.66 -26.93 1.18
N LEU A 694 2.46 -25.79 1.84
CA LEU A 694 2.28 -24.49 1.19
C LEU A 694 3.60 -23.72 1.14
N HIS A 695 4.04 -23.40 -0.06
CA HIS A 695 5.29 -22.72 -0.37
C HIS A 695 5.06 -21.45 -1.19
N GLY A 696 6.10 -20.63 -1.26
CA GLY A 696 6.19 -19.55 -2.22
C GLY A 696 7.52 -19.57 -2.96
N THR A 697 7.49 -19.12 -4.20
CA THR A 697 8.68 -19.03 -5.05
C THR A 697 9.39 -17.69 -4.84
N SER A 698 10.71 -17.65 -5.03
CA SER A 698 11.48 -16.40 -4.96
C SER A 698 11.39 -15.55 -6.22
N ALA A 699 11.20 -16.20 -7.38
CA ALA A 699 11.02 -15.56 -8.67
C ALA A 699 9.54 -15.45 -9.04
N HIS A 700 9.21 -14.63 -10.04
CA HIS A 700 7.86 -14.57 -10.57
C HIS A 700 7.47 -15.91 -11.21
N ALA A 701 6.51 -16.60 -10.61
CA ALA A 701 5.90 -17.82 -11.14
C ALA A 701 4.38 -17.75 -10.98
N PRO A 702 3.60 -18.27 -11.94
CA PRO A 702 2.18 -18.52 -11.72
C PRO A 702 1.99 -19.55 -10.60
N PRO A 703 0.84 -19.58 -9.92
CA PRO A 703 0.57 -20.63 -8.94
C PRO A 703 0.59 -22.03 -9.60
N TYR A 704 1.20 -23.02 -8.96
CA TYR A 704 1.25 -24.40 -9.49
C TYR A 704 1.37 -25.44 -8.39
N LEU A 705 1.01 -26.68 -8.73
CA LEU A 705 1.10 -27.82 -7.81
C LEU A 705 2.34 -28.66 -8.14
N SER A 706 3.03 -29.17 -7.12
CA SER A 706 3.99 -30.25 -7.30
C SER A 706 3.58 -31.47 -6.49
N ALA A 707 3.69 -32.64 -7.12
CA ALA A 707 3.30 -33.90 -6.52
C ALA A 707 4.29 -35.00 -6.86
N MET A 708 4.46 -35.94 -5.94
CA MET A 708 5.17 -37.18 -6.24
C MET A 708 4.35 -38.04 -7.21
N LYS A 709 4.97 -39.06 -7.81
CA LYS A 709 4.26 -40.04 -8.68
C LYS A 709 3.38 -41.02 -7.90
N ASP A 710 2.62 -40.50 -6.94
CA ASP A 710 1.57 -41.21 -6.22
C ASP A 710 0.22 -41.01 -6.92
N ILE A 711 -0.28 -42.09 -7.52
CA ILE A 711 -1.57 -42.15 -8.22
C ILE A 711 -2.73 -41.69 -7.33
N SER A 712 -2.60 -41.80 -6.00
CA SER A 712 -3.66 -41.46 -5.05
C SER A 712 -4.03 -39.96 -5.01
N THR A 713 -3.11 -39.09 -5.45
CA THR A 713 -3.29 -37.62 -5.50
C THR A 713 -3.82 -37.13 -6.85
N PHE A 714 -3.66 -37.92 -7.92
CA PHE A 714 -3.95 -37.52 -9.29
C PHE A 714 -5.42 -37.10 -9.53
N PRO A 715 -6.44 -37.72 -8.90
CA PRO A 715 -7.81 -37.23 -9.03
C PRO A 715 -7.99 -35.78 -8.59
N LEU A 716 -7.33 -35.36 -7.50
CA LEU A 716 -7.38 -33.99 -6.99
C LEU A 716 -6.58 -33.03 -7.89
N LEU A 717 -5.43 -33.45 -8.41
CA LEU A 717 -4.64 -32.60 -9.32
C LEU A 717 -5.40 -32.22 -10.59
N LYS A 718 -6.31 -33.09 -11.06
CA LYS A 718 -7.11 -32.87 -12.28
C LYS A 718 -8.25 -31.88 -12.11
N THR A 719 -8.73 -31.67 -10.89
CA THR A 719 -9.88 -30.78 -10.63
C THR A 719 -9.44 -29.35 -10.37
N LEU A 720 -8.15 -29.11 -10.14
CA LEU A 720 -7.62 -27.82 -9.75
C LEU A 720 -7.20 -26.97 -10.97
N PRO A 721 -7.50 -25.66 -10.97
CA PRO A 721 -7.34 -24.77 -12.12
C PRO A 721 -5.90 -24.19 -12.24
N VAL A 722 -4.89 -25.02 -11.99
CA VAL A 722 -3.47 -24.63 -12.00
C VAL A 722 -2.62 -25.74 -12.61
N PRO A 723 -1.46 -25.42 -13.21
CA PRO A 723 -0.57 -26.44 -13.74
C PRO A 723 -0.03 -27.33 -12.62
N SER A 724 0.24 -28.59 -12.96
CA SER A 724 0.80 -29.56 -12.03
C SER A 724 2.12 -30.13 -12.56
N VAL A 725 3.10 -30.29 -11.68
CA VAL A 725 4.40 -30.90 -11.99
C VAL A 725 4.53 -32.20 -11.19
N THR A 726 4.73 -33.30 -11.91
CA THR A 726 4.84 -34.65 -11.34
C THR A 726 6.27 -35.19 -11.45
N ASN A 727 6.58 -36.26 -10.72
CA ASN A 727 7.91 -36.89 -10.66
C ASN A 727 8.97 -36.04 -9.94
N PHE A 728 8.55 -35.23 -8.97
CA PHE A 728 9.40 -34.32 -8.21
C PHE A 728 10.42 -35.06 -7.32
N GLU A 729 10.15 -36.31 -6.96
CA GLU A 729 11.05 -37.20 -6.19
C GLU A 729 12.36 -37.51 -6.91
N SER A 730 12.42 -37.36 -8.24
CA SER A 730 13.66 -37.54 -9.01
C SER A 730 14.71 -36.45 -8.74
N MET A 731 14.32 -35.37 -8.06
CA MET A 731 15.15 -34.18 -7.84
C MET A 731 15.65 -33.99 -6.41
N PHE A 732 14.87 -34.46 -5.44
CA PHE A 732 14.99 -33.98 -4.08
C PHE A 732 14.68 -35.10 -3.10
N THR A 733 15.66 -35.45 -2.27
CA THR A 733 15.50 -36.37 -1.15
C THR A 733 15.37 -35.58 0.15
N GLY A 734 14.59 -36.13 1.08
CA GLY A 734 14.41 -35.55 2.42
C GLY A 734 13.44 -34.38 2.49
N THR A 735 12.43 -34.36 1.63
CA THR A 735 11.34 -33.35 1.68
C THR A 735 10.24 -33.77 2.65
N LEU A 736 9.47 -32.80 3.18
CA LEU A 736 8.34 -33.11 4.06
C LEU A 736 7.27 -33.97 3.35
N VAL A 737 6.99 -33.66 2.09
CA VAL A 737 6.00 -34.38 1.26
C VAL A 737 6.39 -35.84 1.07
N GLU A 738 7.66 -36.13 0.77
CA GLU A 738 8.19 -37.50 0.68
C GLU A 738 7.92 -38.29 1.95
N ARG A 739 8.33 -37.70 3.08
CA ARG A 739 8.20 -38.34 4.39
C ARG A 739 6.75 -38.51 4.82
N ALA A 740 5.87 -37.58 4.47
CA ALA A 740 4.45 -37.69 4.72
C ALA A 740 3.85 -38.88 3.93
N ILE A 741 4.21 -39.06 2.66
CA ILE A 741 3.76 -40.18 1.83
C ILE A 741 4.23 -41.52 2.41
N GLU A 742 5.49 -41.64 2.83
CA GLU A 742 6.00 -42.83 3.51
C GLU A 742 5.21 -43.18 4.79
N LYS A 743 4.72 -42.16 5.50
CA LYS A 743 3.86 -42.29 6.68
C LYS A 743 2.37 -42.47 6.33
N GLY A 744 2.05 -42.67 5.06
CA GLY A 744 0.73 -42.98 4.53
C GLY A 744 -0.21 -41.78 4.42
N TRP A 745 0.31 -40.57 4.20
CA TRP A 745 -0.48 -39.39 3.86
C TRP A 745 -0.62 -39.25 2.35
N LYS A 746 -1.76 -38.71 1.88
CA LYS A 746 -1.86 -38.19 0.51
C LYS A 746 -1.32 -36.77 0.52
N SER A 747 -0.16 -36.53 -0.08
CA SER A 747 0.56 -35.27 0.09
C SER A 747 0.86 -34.57 -1.23
N ILE A 748 0.64 -33.26 -1.26
CA ILE A 748 1.00 -32.39 -2.40
C ILE A 748 1.62 -31.08 -1.90
N THR A 749 2.45 -30.47 -2.73
CA THR A 749 3.00 -29.13 -2.51
C THR A 749 2.20 -28.13 -3.34
N TYR A 750 1.90 -26.98 -2.76
CA TYR A 750 1.38 -25.83 -3.52
C TYR A 750 2.37 -24.68 -3.49
N GLU A 751 2.76 -24.24 -4.67
CA GLU A 751 3.58 -23.06 -4.88
C GLU A 751 2.66 -21.90 -5.22
N ALA A 752 2.39 -21.02 -4.24
CA ALA A 752 1.37 -19.98 -4.36
C ALA A 752 1.77 -18.79 -5.27
N GLY A 753 2.92 -18.87 -5.93
CA GLY A 753 3.56 -17.79 -6.70
C GLY A 753 4.65 -17.09 -5.90
N CYS A 754 5.09 -15.91 -6.35
CA CYS A 754 6.20 -15.20 -5.72
C CYS A 754 5.84 -14.76 -4.29
N PHE A 755 6.61 -15.16 -3.27
CA PHE A 755 6.24 -14.89 -1.86
C PHE A 755 6.29 -13.39 -1.47
N HIS A 756 6.92 -12.53 -2.28
CA HIS A 756 6.88 -11.07 -2.11
C HIS A 756 5.65 -10.43 -2.77
N ALA A 757 4.94 -11.16 -3.64
CA ALA A 757 3.78 -10.63 -4.37
C ALA A 757 2.51 -10.79 -3.53
N PRO A 758 1.74 -9.72 -3.28
CA PRO A 758 0.50 -9.81 -2.50
C PRO A 758 -0.52 -10.82 -3.04
N ILE A 759 -0.56 -10.99 -4.37
CA ILE A 759 -1.44 -11.96 -5.04
C ILE A 759 -1.18 -13.40 -4.57
N SER A 760 0.04 -13.73 -4.12
CA SER A 760 0.36 -15.07 -3.61
C SER A 760 -0.44 -15.45 -2.36
N VAL A 761 -0.86 -14.45 -1.56
CA VAL A 761 -1.72 -14.68 -0.39
C VAL A 761 -3.11 -15.12 -0.83
N GLU A 762 -3.69 -14.41 -1.81
CA GLU A 762 -5.01 -14.72 -2.38
C GLU A 762 -5.00 -16.03 -3.17
N ASN A 763 -3.89 -16.35 -3.84
CA ASN A 763 -3.66 -17.64 -4.49
C ASN A 763 -3.69 -18.79 -3.48
N GLY A 764 -3.05 -18.59 -2.31
CA GLY A 764 -3.12 -19.49 -1.16
C GLY A 764 -4.56 -19.78 -0.72
N ILE A 765 -5.32 -18.71 -0.45
CA ILE A 765 -6.71 -18.81 0.02
C ILE A 765 -7.60 -19.50 -1.02
N SER A 766 -7.44 -19.15 -2.30
CA SER A 766 -8.26 -19.67 -3.40
C SER A 766 -8.06 -21.18 -3.56
N LEU A 767 -6.81 -21.64 -3.59
CA LEU A 767 -6.54 -23.07 -3.71
C LEU A 767 -7.00 -23.85 -2.48
N LEU A 768 -6.71 -23.35 -1.26
CA LEU A 768 -7.14 -24.02 -0.03
C LEU A 768 -8.66 -24.19 0.03
N SER A 769 -9.40 -23.18 -0.42
CA SER A 769 -10.86 -23.24 -0.51
C SER A 769 -11.34 -24.26 -1.55
N LEU A 770 -10.73 -24.30 -2.75
CA LEU A 770 -11.07 -25.28 -3.78
C LEU A 770 -10.74 -26.72 -3.36
N ILE A 771 -9.58 -26.94 -2.72
CA ILE A 771 -9.21 -28.26 -2.20
C ILE A 771 -10.16 -28.67 -1.07
N ALA A 772 -10.46 -27.77 -0.13
CA ALA A 772 -11.41 -28.09 0.94
C ALA A 772 -12.79 -28.45 0.38
N ASP A 773 -13.22 -27.81 -0.71
CA ASP A 773 -14.47 -28.12 -1.42
C ASP A 773 -14.40 -29.48 -2.14
N ASP A 774 -13.31 -29.76 -2.87
CA ASP A 774 -13.07 -31.05 -3.56
C ASP A 774 -12.98 -32.23 -2.58
N LEU A 775 -12.47 -31.99 -1.37
CA LEU A 775 -12.43 -32.98 -0.30
C LEU A 775 -13.76 -33.09 0.46
N GLY A 776 -14.75 -32.24 0.16
CA GLY A 776 -16.06 -32.20 0.81
C GLY A 776 -16.05 -31.62 2.22
N LEU A 777 -14.92 -31.03 2.67
CA LEU A 777 -14.79 -30.39 3.98
C LEU A 777 -15.64 -29.13 4.06
N VAL A 778 -15.77 -28.39 2.95
CA VAL A 778 -16.70 -27.28 2.79
C VAL A 778 -17.60 -27.53 1.59
N SER A 779 -18.59 -26.66 1.38
CA SER A 779 -19.37 -26.68 0.15
C SER A 779 -19.53 -25.23 -0.33
N LEU A 780 -18.75 -24.91 -1.36
CA LEU A 780 -18.78 -23.64 -2.07
C LEU A 780 -20.01 -23.59 -2.98
N THR A 781 -20.47 -22.37 -3.28
CA THR A 781 -21.45 -22.17 -4.34
C THR A 781 -20.78 -22.34 -5.70
N ASP A 782 -21.54 -22.69 -6.74
CA ASP A 782 -21.00 -22.79 -8.11
C ASP A 782 -20.31 -21.48 -8.53
N SER A 783 -20.91 -20.34 -8.16
CA SER A 783 -20.36 -19.01 -8.42
C SER A 783 -19.05 -18.74 -7.66
N ASP A 784 -18.94 -19.16 -6.40
CA ASP A 784 -17.69 -19.03 -5.66
C ASP A 784 -16.60 -19.93 -6.23
N ARG A 785 -16.93 -21.16 -6.58
CA ARG A 785 -15.99 -22.10 -7.20
C ARG A 785 -15.49 -21.56 -8.54
N GLU A 786 -16.37 -21.03 -9.39
CA GLU A 786 -16.03 -20.40 -10.67
C GLU A 786 -15.11 -19.20 -10.45
N ARG A 787 -15.50 -18.26 -9.59
CA ARG A 787 -14.71 -17.06 -9.26
C ARG A 787 -13.29 -17.40 -8.75
N LEU A 788 -13.17 -18.36 -7.84
CA LEU A 788 -11.87 -18.79 -7.32
C LEU A 788 -11.03 -19.49 -8.40
N SER A 789 -11.68 -20.23 -9.30
CA SER A 789 -11.00 -20.94 -10.39
C SER A 789 -10.51 -19.98 -11.47
N ASP A 790 -11.30 -18.98 -11.81
CA ASP A 790 -10.93 -17.93 -12.77
C ASP A 790 -9.75 -17.11 -12.27
N SER A 791 -9.74 -16.77 -10.97
CA SER A 791 -8.63 -16.04 -10.33
C SER A 791 -7.28 -16.77 -10.47
N LEU A 792 -7.27 -18.09 -10.26
CA LEU A 792 -6.07 -18.92 -10.39
C LEU A 792 -5.69 -19.18 -11.85
N SER A 793 -6.68 -19.42 -12.72
CA SER A 793 -6.47 -19.68 -14.15
C SER A 793 -5.94 -18.45 -14.88
N ALA A 794 -6.41 -17.25 -14.54
CA ALA A 794 -6.00 -15.99 -15.18
C ALA A 794 -4.49 -15.71 -15.03
N GLN A 795 -3.85 -16.27 -14.00
CA GLN A 795 -2.42 -16.15 -13.76
C GLN A 795 -1.62 -17.27 -14.42
N SER A 796 -2.27 -18.39 -14.73
CA SER A 796 -1.61 -19.61 -15.19
C SER A 796 -1.61 -19.67 -16.72
N PRO A 797 -0.43 -19.73 -17.38
CA PRO A 797 -0.37 -19.80 -18.84
C PRO A 797 -0.86 -21.14 -19.41
N THR A 798 -1.18 -22.10 -18.54
CA THR A 798 -1.55 -23.48 -18.84
C THR A 798 -2.10 -24.15 -17.57
N ILE A 799 -2.99 -25.12 -17.73
CA ILE A 799 -3.51 -25.97 -16.64
C ILE A 799 -3.10 -27.44 -16.82
N SER A 800 -2.13 -27.70 -17.70
CA SER A 800 -1.68 -29.06 -18.02
C SER A 800 -0.83 -29.67 -16.90
N THR A 801 -0.69 -31.00 -16.96
CA THR A 801 0.26 -31.75 -16.13
C THR A 801 1.58 -31.93 -16.88
N TYR A 802 2.65 -31.64 -16.17
CA TYR A 802 4.03 -31.74 -16.64
C TYR A 802 4.77 -32.84 -15.88
N GLU A 803 5.73 -33.49 -16.55
CA GLU A 803 6.71 -34.38 -15.94
C GLU A 803 8.08 -33.71 -16.02
N PHE A 804 8.86 -33.88 -14.96
CA PHE A 804 10.20 -33.35 -14.86
C PHE A 804 11.17 -33.97 -15.89
N CYS A 805 12.05 -33.16 -16.50
CA CYS A 805 13.00 -33.62 -17.51
C CYS A 805 14.46 -33.26 -17.24
N HIS A 806 14.75 -32.05 -16.75
CA HIS A 806 16.13 -31.58 -16.58
C HIS A 806 16.29 -30.61 -15.41
N ARG A 807 17.38 -30.80 -14.64
CA ARG A 807 17.84 -29.92 -13.55
C ARG A 807 19.18 -29.32 -13.94
N HIS A 808 19.29 -28.01 -13.94
CA HIS A 808 20.57 -27.32 -14.09
C HIS A 808 21.11 -26.92 -12.71
N GLU A 809 22.00 -27.75 -12.14
CA GLU A 809 22.66 -27.46 -10.87
C GLU A 809 23.75 -26.40 -11.04
N ILE A 810 23.92 -25.55 -10.04
CA ILE A 810 24.94 -24.50 -10.01
C ILE A 810 25.75 -24.54 -8.72
N SER A 811 27.02 -24.17 -8.79
CA SER A 811 27.89 -23.99 -7.63
C SER A 811 28.05 -22.52 -7.26
N PRO A 812 28.42 -22.18 -6.00
CA PRO A 812 28.73 -20.81 -5.61
C PRO A 812 29.85 -20.15 -6.44
N THR A 813 30.68 -20.96 -7.11
CA THR A 813 31.77 -20.51 -7.98
C THR A 813 31.37 -20.35 -9.44
N ASP A 814 30.15 -20.74 -9.85
CA ASP A 814 29.74 -20.73 -11.26
C ASP A 814 29.44 -19.35 -11.82
N GLU A 815 29.37 -18.29 -10.99
CA GLU A 815 28.92 -16.93 -11.40
C GLU A 815 27.68 -16.99 -12.31
N PHE A 816 26.75 -17.91 -12.00
CA PHE A 816 25.58 -18.16 -12.83
C PHE A 816 24.65 -16.95 -12.84
N VAL A 817 24.29 -16.49 -14.04
CA VAL A 817 23.35 -15.39 -14.26
C VAL A 817 22.34 -15.81 -15.31
N MET A 818 21.09 -15.95 -14.90
CA MET A 818 19.97 -16.16 -15.82
C MET A 818 19.79 -14.94 -16.71
N ARG A 819 19.59 -15.13 -18.02
CA ARG A 819 19.27 -14.01 -18.91
C ARG A 819 17.88 -13.49 -18.59
N PRO A 820 17.66 -12.16 -18.69
CA PRO A 820 16.37 -11.57 -18.36
C PRO A 820 15.29 -12.04 -19.34
N GLY A 821 14.05 -12.13 -18.85
CA GLY A 821 12.87 -12.37 -19.68
C GLY A 821 12.34 -13.80 -19.67
N PHE A 822 13.03 -14.75 -19.02
CA PHE A 822 12.51 -16.11 -18.83
C PHE A 822 11.61 -16.21 -17.60
N VAL A 823 10.44 -16.83 -17.75
CA VAL A 823 9.47 -17.08 -16.65
C VAL A 823 9.11 -18.56 -16.51
N SER A 824 8.60 -18.97 -15.35
CA SER A 824 8.10 -20.34 -15.15
C SER A 824 6.97 -20.68 -16.13
N PHE A 825 6.99 -21.91 -16.62
CA PHE A 825 6.17 -22.48 -17.69
C PHE A 825 6.34 -21.84 -19.08
N GLN A 826 7.34 -21.00 -19.31
CA GLN A 826 7.68 -20.52 -20.65
C GLN A 826 8.22 -21.66 -21.51
N GLN A 827 7.74 -21.77 -22.75
CA GLN A 827 8.28 -22.71 -23.71
C GLN A 827 9.74 -22.35 -24.05
N VAL A 828 10.63 -23.33 -23.96
CA VAL A 828 12.03 -23.23 -24.38
C VAL A 828 12.37 -24.35 -25.35
N HIS A 829 13.28 -24.06 -26.27
CA HIS A 829 13.75 -25.02 -27.27
C HIS A 829 15.15 -25.51 -26.96
N GLU A 830 15.44 -26.76 -27.34
CA GLU A 830 16.78 -27.32 -27.25
C GLU A 830 17.82 -26.39 -27.90
N ASN A 831 18.95 -26.18 -27.24
CA ASN A 831 20.03 -25.27 -27.60
C ASN A 831 19.71 -23.76 -27.50
N GLU A 832 18.52 -23.38 -27.06
CA GLU A 832 18.18 -21.98 -26.73
C GLU A 832 19.08 -21.47 -25.60
N ILE A 833 19.50 -20.21 -25.68
CA ILE A 833 20.39 -19.62 -24.70
C ILE A 833 19.58 -19.13 -23.50
N LEU A 834 19.83 -19.69 -22.32
CA LEU A 834 19.05 -19.40 -21.12
C LEU A 834 19.80 -18.54 -20.10
N ALA A 835 21.10 -18.78 -19.94
CA ALA A 835 21.92 -18.14 -18.91
C ALA A 835 23.38 -18.01 -19.37
N ASP A 836 24.19 -17.35 -18.55
CA ASP A 836 25.65 -17.33 -18.69
C ASP A 836 26.28 -17.75 -17.34
N ASN A 837 27.43 -18.42 -17.37
CA ASN A 837 28.21 -18.83 -16.20
C ASN A 837 29.72 -18.65 -16.49
N THR A 838 30.58 -19.00 -15.53
CA THR A 838 32.05 -18.92 -15.68
C THR A 838 32.61 -19.68 -16.88
N ASN A 839 31.92 -20.72 -17.35
CA ASN A 839 32.31 -21.54 -18.49
C ASN A 839 31.71 -21.03 -19.82
N GLY A 840 30.97 -19.93 -19.80
CA GLY A 840 30.35 -19.28 -20.96
C GLY A 840 28.83 -19.41 -20.97
N THR A 841 28.26 -19.52 -22.17
CA THR A 841 26.82 -19.50 -22.36
C THR A 841 26.16 -20.85 -22.01
N VAL A 842 25.16 -20.81 -21.14
CA VAL A 842 24.33 -21.96 -20.75
C VAL A 842 23.12 -22.07 -21.68
N ARG A 843 22.91 -23.25 -22.24
CA ARG A 843 21.83 -23.54 -23.19
C ARG A 843 20.87 -24.58 -22.64
N ALA A 844 19.61 -24.50 -23.06
CA ALA A 844 18.60 -25.52 -22.77
C ALA A 844 19.05 -26.87 -23.36
N PRO A 845 19.24 -27.93 -22.55
CA PRO A 845 19.70 -29.22 -23.05
C PRO A 845 18.60 -30.04 -23.74
N VAL A 846 17.34 -29.67 -23.54
CA VAL A 846 16.15 -30.31 -24.14
C VAL A 846 15.07 -29.26 -24.38
N SER A 847 14.17 -29.53 -25.33
CA SER A 847 12.95 -28.71 -25.50
C SER A 847 11.94 -29.03 -24.41
N GLY A 848 11.24 -28.02 -23.90
CA GLY A 848 10.23 -28.20 -22.87
C GLY A 848 9.72 -26.86 -22.36
N ARG A 849 9.25 -26.82 -21.11
CA ARG A 849 8.90 -25.59 -20.43
C ARG A 849 9.85 -25.34 -19.26
N LEU A 850 10.35 -24.12 -19.18
CA LEU A 850 11.23 -23.70 -18.10
C LEU A 850 10.47 -23.64 -16.78
N LEU A 851 11.10 -23.97 -15.67
CA LEU A 851 10.50 -23.90 -14.34
C LEU A 851 11.53 -23.34 -13.34
N MET A 852 11.08 -22.44 -12.46
CA MET A 852 11.86 -21.75 -11.41
C MET A 852 13.24 -21.23 -11.89
N PRO A 853 13.30 -20.32 -12.87
CA PRO A 853 14.55 -19.67 -13.24
C PRO A 853 15.13 -18.86 -12.08
N LEU A 854 16.43 -19.03 -11.82
CA LEU A 854 17.12 -18.39 -10.71
C LEU A 854 17.55 -16.96 -11.07
N TYR A 855 16.85 -15.99 -10.49
CA TYR A 855 17.22 -14.56 -10.58
C TYR A 855 17.79 -13.97 -9.28
N GLN A 856 17.83 -14.77 -8.22
CA GLN A 856 18.37 -14.36 -6.91
C GLN A 856 19.78 -14.89 -6.69
N LYS A 857 20.50 -14.31 -5.74
CA LYS A 857 21.90 -14.68 -5.42
C LYS A 857 22.06 -15.92 -4.53
N GLN A 858 20.96 -16.58 -4.17
CA GLN A 858 20.95 -17.70 -3.23
C GLN A 858 20.19 -18.89 -3.83
N GLY A 859 20.85 -20.05 -3.88
CA GLY A 859 20.29 -21.29 -4.42
C GLY A 859 21.36 -22.12 -5.11
N ASP A 860 21.12 -23.42 -5.19
CA ASP A 860 22.02 -24.39 -5.85
C ASP A 860 21.44 -24.86 -7.21
N ASP A 861 20.31 -24.25 -7.62
CA ASP A 861 19.53 -24.61 -8.81
C ASP A 861 19.38 -23.40 -9.72
N GLY A 862 19.89 -23.49 -10.95
CA GLY A 862 19.80 -22.41 -11.95
C GLY A 862 18.43 -22.35 -12.65
N PHE A 863 17.93 -23.49 -13.14
CA PHE A 863 16.59 -23.64 -13.69
C PHE A 863 16.22 -25.12 -13.85
N PHE A 864 14.95 -25.38 -14.13
CA PHE A 864 14.41 -26.68 -14.46
C PHE A 864 13.75 -26.68 -15.83
N ILE A 865 13.65 -27.84 -16.49
CA ILE A 865 12.84 -28.04 -17.69
C ILE A 865 11.86 -29.19 -17.45
N VAL A 866 10.60 -28.98 -17.80
CA VAL A 866 9.51 -29.95 -17.69
C VAL A 866 8.82 -30.15 -19.05
N THR A 867 8.27 -31.33 -19.32
CA THR A 867 7.51 -31.60 -20.55
C THR A 867 6.08 -32.00 -20.24
N GLU A 868 5.15 -31.59 -21.10
CA GLU A 868 3.73 -31.91 -20.93
C GLU A 868 3.49 -33.41 -21.11
N ARG A 869 2.67 -34.00 -20.23
CA ARG A 869 2.31 -35.41 -20.30
C ARG A 869 0.80 -35.58 -20.33
N GLN A 870 0.31 -36.42 -21.26
CA GLN A 870 -1.07 -36.87 -21.24
C GLN A 870 -1.25 -37.93 -20.13
N ILE A 871 -2.17 -37.70 -19.19
CA ILE A 871 -2.38 -38.57 -18.04
C ILE A 871 -3.01 -39.90 -18.50
N GLY A 872 -2.21 -40.96 -18.62
CA GLY A 872 -2.69 -42.33 -18.93
C GLY A 872 -1.74 -43.25 -19.69
N GLU A 873 -0.61 -42.76 -20.22
CA GLU A 873 0.33 -43.61 -20.97
C GLU A 873 1.27 -44.42 -20.04
N LYS A 874 1.20 -45.76 -20.15
CA LYS A 874 2.14 -46.71 -19.53
C LYS A 874 3.57 -46.38 -19.97
N THR A 875 4.48 -46.33 -19.01
CA THR A 875 5.93 -46.26 -19.25
C THR A 875 6.42 -47.55 -19.91
N ASP A 876 6.84 -47.47 -21.17
CA ASP A 876 7.75 -48.46 -21.75
C ASP A 876 9.14 -48.25 -21.16
N SER A 877 9.57 -49.17 -20.32
CA SER A 877 10.93 -49.21 -19.79
C SER A 877 11.90 -49.66 -20.89
N LYS A 878 12.54 -48.69 -21.57
CA LYS A 878 13.82 -48.91 -22.25
C LYS A 878 14.71 -47.68 -22.04
N MET A 879 15.46 -47.68 -20.94
CA MET A 879 16.77 -47.03 -20.94
C MET A 879 17.81 -48.13 -21.04
N GLU A 880 18.41 -48.18 -22.23
CA GLU A 880 19.53 -49.04 -22.57
C GLU A 880 20.74 -48.70 -21.69
N THR A 881 21.36 -49.76 -21.19
CA THR A 881 22.74 -49.79 -20.77
C THR A 881 23.68 -49.34 -21.88
N ALA A 882 24.49 -48.30 -21.65
CA ALA A 882 25.80 -48.10 -22.28
C ALA A 882 26.62 -47.08 -21.46
N THR A 883 27.55 -47.56 -20.60
CA THR A 883 29.02 -47.35 -20.66
C THR A 883 29.47 -45.87 -20.67
N ALA A 884 30.28 -45.39 -19.72
CA ALA A 884 31.46 -45.99 -19.09
C ALA A 884 31.60 -45.65 -17.59
#